data_AF-A0A8C5GRT3-F1
#
_entry.id   AF-A0A8C5GRT3-F1
#
_cell.length_a   1.000
_cell.length_b   1.000
_cell.length_c   1.000
_cell.angle_alpha   90.00
_cell.angle_beta   90.00
_cell.angle_gamma   90.00
#
_symmetry.space_group_name_H-M   'P 1'
#
loop_
_entity.id
_entity.type
_entity.pdbx_description
1 polymer ?
#
loop_
_entity_poly.entity_id
_entity_poly.type
_entity_poly.pdbx_seq_one_letter_code
_entity_poly.pdbx_strand_id
1 'polypeptide(L)'
;MDRVKSSMQQVPNAIPKVIRRTGGANSLELEKENFERGQAVSINKAINTQEVAVKEKHARNILVFSLCVCAHTFWAAVNRLPLSSNAVLCWKFCHVFHKLLRDGHPNVIKDSMRNKGDLTDMSRMWGHLSEGYGKLCSIYLKLLITKMEFHIKNPRFPGNLQMSNRQLDEAGENDVNNFFQLTVEMFDYLECELNLFLGVFSSLDMSRSVSVTAAGQCRLAPLIQVILDCSHLYDYTVKLLFKLHSCKSNVKGRGYKTVQLKSLFYRSSNLQYFKRLIQIPQLPEKPPNFLRASALSEHISPVVVIPAESSSPESEHVVETDDLVDTDIPALPVTKFDDLFGTTAAVDPFNFNNQNGMRKDDKDRLIQQLTREIQALKEELETFRQESGRLCQALRGRVNELEAELAEQSHLRLQAAGESEFLKAELDDLRRVREDTENQQRSLTEIEKKAQANEQRYSKLKEKYTELVQSHADLLRRNAEVTRQMTVARAAQDEVESIRKEMQEKSEKAQLVQTLSKVEAELVVKGEELERVQSCLVTERESGVKTAEALQNQLNEKVRRCLFFKVHVRCGVRVTVVGVRVQESREQALESQLVAARWSSLQAAVEESERIIQDSLAQIDDPAHLSCTSSFGPHADFCHFLFQKLRPRGLELKQGELGDLVEQEMAATSSAVESAAARIEEMLNKSRAVDTGIKMEVNERILGSCTDLMQAIKLLVLSSKDLQRDIVESGRGAASMKEFYVKNSRWTEGLISASKAVGWGATVMVDAADMVVQGKGKFEELMVTSHEIAASTAQLVAASKVKADKDSNNLQRLQQASRGVTQATAAVVASTKSGKSQIEETDTMDFSSMTLTQIKRQEMDAQVLVLELETRLQKERERLGELRKKHYELAGVAEGWGEEEDGEDEDHPDEK
;
A
#
# COMPACT_ATOMS: atom_id res chain seq x y z
N MET A 1 -22.08 -67.85 -28.15
CA MET A 1 -22.02 -69.30 -28.35
C MET A 1 -21.30 -69.57 -29.66
N ASP A 2 -20.25 -70.39 -29.56
CA ASP A 2 -19.57 -71.20 -30.58
C ASP A 2 -18.90 -70.54 -31.79
N ARG A 3 -17.56 -70.48 -31.85
CA ARG A 3 -16.54 -71.53 -32.15
C ARG A 3 -16.29 -71.78 -33.65
N VAL A 4 -15.17 -71.21 -34.11
CA VAL A 4 -14.01 -71.88 -34.78
C VAL A 4 -14.27 -73.01 -35.80
N LYS A 5 -13.79 -72.80 -37.04
CA LYS A 5 -13.08 -73.76 -37.93
C LYS A 5 -12.12 -72.91 -38.80
N SER A 6 -10.79 -72.98 -38.77
CA SER A 6 -9.79 -74.07 -38.91
C SER A 6 -9.51 -74.50 -40.37
N SER A 7 -8.27 -74.26 -40.81
CA SER A 7 -7.36 -75.12 -41.60
C SER A 7 -6.20 -74.28 -42.13
N MET A 8 -4.93 -74.68 -42.23
CA MET A 8 -4.21 -75.91 -41.92
C MET A 8 -2.70 -75.63 -42.15
N GLN A 9 -1.85 -76.42 -41.48
CA GLN A 9 -0.49 -76.85 -41.87
C GLN A 9 0.77 -76.02 -41.56
N GLN A 10 1.47 -76.55 -40.53
CA GLN A 10 2.86 -77.07 -40.53
C GLN A 10 4.06 -76.10 -40.48
N VAL A 11 4.82 -76.24 -39.38
CA VAL A 11 6.19 -75.75 -39.15
C VAL A 11 7.18 -76.79 -39.71
N PRO A 12 8.33 -76.38 -40.30
CA PRO A 12 9.61 -76.56 -39.60
C PRO A 12 10.67 -75.44 -39.78
N ASN A 13 11.56 -75.35 -38.78
CA ASN A 13 12.77 -74.53 -38.64
C ASN A 13 13.70 -74.41 -39.87
N ALA A 14 14.35 -73.24 -40.04
CA ALA A 14 15.80 -73.11 -40.29
C ALA A 14 16.31 -71.64 -40.22
N ILE A 15 17.40 -71.41 -39.49
CA ILE A 15 18.33 -70.26 -39.56
C ILE A 15 19.41 -70.59 -40.65
N PRO A 16 20.38 -69.72 -41.00
CA PRO A 16 20.40 -68.60 -41.96
C PRO A 16 21.28 -68.86 -43.21
N LYS A 17 21.10 -68.08 -44.30
CA LYS A 17 22.16 -67.81 -45.31
C LYS A 17 22.11 -66.38 -45.87
N VAL A 18 22.96 -65.52 -45.29
CA VAL A 18 24.03 -64.74 -45.94
C VAL A 18 23.73 -64.03 -47.29
N ILE A 19 23.74 -62.69 -47.21
CA ILE A 19 24.28 -61.68 -48.14
C ILE A 19 23.70 -61.65 -49.58
N ARG A 20 22.89 -60.62 -49.84
CA ARG A 20 23.00 -59.81 -51.06
C ARG A 20 23.25 -58.35 -50.69
N ARG A 21 24.47 -57.89 -50.96
CA ARG A 21 24.84 -56.48 -51.01
C ARG A 21 24.10 -55.82 -52.17
N THR A 22 23.21 -54.88 -51.86
CA THR A 22 22.82 -53.80 -52.76
C THR A 22 22.54 -52.55 -51.93
N GLY A 23 23.29 -51.47 -52.20
CA GLY A 23 22.93 -50.11 -51.75
C GLY A 23 23.64 -49.60 -50.50
N GLY A 24 24.87 -49.09 -50.67
CA GLY A 24 25.56 -48.27 -49.66
C GLY A 24 24.94 -46.87 -49.43
N ALA A 25 23.65 -46.69 -49.70
CA ALA A 25 22.93 -45.42 -49.54
C ALA A 25 22.04 -45.38 -48.28
N ASN A 26 21.72 -46.53 -47.67
CA ASN A 26 20.76 -46.58 -46.55
C ASN A 26 21.40 -46.46 -45.15
N SER A 27 22.73 -46.62 -45.01
CA SER A 27 23.38 -46.60 -43.68
C SER A 27 23.38 -45.20 -43.06
N LEU A 28 23.69 -44.17 -43.87
CA LEU A 28 23.77 -42.78 -43.42
C LEU A 28 22.40 -42.17 -43.12
N GLU A 29 21.37 -42.52 -43.90
CA GLU A 29 20.00 -42.09 -43.62
C GLU A 29 19.45 -42.75 -42.35
N LEU A 30 19.75 -44.03 -42.13
CA LEU A 30 19.36 -44.75 -40.92
C LEU A 30 20.08 -44.19 -39.68
N GLU A 31 21.37 -43.86 -39.79
CA GLU A 31 22.13 -43.18 -38.74
C GLU A 31 21.55 -41.79 -38.42
N LYS A 32 21.20 -41.01 -39.45
CA LYS A 32 20.54 -39.70 -39.30
C LYS A 32 19.17 -39.84 -38.62
N GLU A 33 18.36 -40.81 -39.02
CA GLU A 33 17.04 -41.03 -38.41
C GLU A 33 17.16 -41.49 -36.95
N ASN A 34 18.11 -42.39 -36.66
CA ASN A 34 18.42 -42.80 -35.28
C ASN A 34 18.91 -41.62 -34.44
N PHE A 35 19.70 -40.73 -35.02
CA PHE A 35 20.18 -39.51 -34.39
C PHE A 35 19.03 -38.54 -34.06
N GLU A 36 18.14 -38.27 -35.02
CA GLU A 36 16.96 -37.42 -34.81
C GLU A 36 16.02 -38.02 -33.74
N ARG A 37 15.84 -39.34 -33.74
CA ARG A 37 15.05 -40.07 -32.74
C ARG A 37 15.67 -39.96 -31.35
N GLY A 38 17.00 -40.12 -31.24
CA GLY A 38 17.73 -39.97 -29.97
C GLY A 38 17.66 -38.56 -29.38
N GLN A 39 17.74 -37.54 -30.24
CA GLN A 39 17.60 -36.15 -29.83
C GLN A 39 16.16 -35.85 -29.38
N ALA A 40 15.15 -36.31 -30.11
CA ALA A 40 13.74 -36.15 -29.74
C ALA A 40 13.42 -36.79 -28.37
N VAL A 41 13.99 -37.96 -28.07
CA VAL A 41 13.85 -38.60 -26.75
C VAL A 41 14.46 -37.73 -25.64
N SER A 42 15.64 -37.16 -25.89
CA SER A 42 16.30 -36.29 -24.92
C SER A 42 15.48 -35.01 -24.67
N ILE A 43 14.92 -34.42 -25.73
CA ILE A 43 14.03 -33.23 -25.65
C ILE A 43 12.78 -33.56 -24.83
N ASN A 44 12.07 -34.64 -25.13
CA ASN A 44 10.87 -35.03 -24.39
C ASN A 44 11.14 -35.37 -22.92
N LYS A 45 12.33 -35.91 -22.60
CA LYS A 45 12.73 -36.15 -21.21
C LYS A 45 13.14 -34.87 -20.47
N ALA A 46 13.68 -33.88 -21.17
CA ALA A 46 14.05 -32.59 -20.59
C ALA A 46 12.84 -31.65 -20.41
N ILE A 47 12.00 -31.55 -21.43
CA ILE A 47 10.81 -30.70 -21.50
C ILE A 47 9.58 -31.57 -21.26
N ASN A 48 9.27 -31.79 -19.98
CA ASN A 48 8.15 -32.61 -19.54
C ASN A 48 7.28 -31.85 -18.53
N THR A 49 6.08 -32.37 -18.25
CA THR A 49 5.09 -31.71 -17.38
C THR A 49 5.42 -31.80 -15.88
N GLN A 50 6.46 -32.55 -15.51
CA GLN A 50 6.84 -32.72 -14.10
C GLN A 50 7.58 -31.48 -13.60
N GLU A 51 7.13 -30.95 -12.46
CA GLU A 51 7.70 -29.78 -11.79
C GLU A 51 9.00 -30.12 -11.03
N VAL A 52 9.98 -30.61 -11.78
CA VAL A 52 11.32 -30.97 -11.33
C VAL A 52 12.34 -30.28 -12.22
N ALA A 53 13.49 -29.89 -11.66
CA ALA A 53 14.59 -29.32 -12.43
C ALA A 53 14.95 -30.19 -13.65
N VAL A 54 15.32 -29.54 -14.75
CA VAL A 54 15.74 -30.22 -15.97
C VAL A 54 16.97 -31.06 -15.66
N LYS A 55 16.90 -32.37 -15.93
CA LYS A 55 18.03 -33.28 -15.68
C LYS A 55 19.19 -32.95 -16.61
N GLU A 56 20.37 -32.68 -16.05
CA GLU A 56 21.55 -32.26 -16.81
C GLU A 56 21.97 -33.26 -17.88
N LYS A 57 21.80 -34.57 -17.66
CA LYS A 57 22.11 -35.58 -18.70
C LYS A 57 21.34 -35.35 -20.01
N HIS A 58 20.07 -34.95 -19.92
CA HIS A 58 19.24 -34.73 -21.11
C HIS A 58 19.54 -33.37 -21.74
N ALA A 59 19.78 -32.34 -20.93
CA ALA A 59 20.22 -31.04 -21.42
C ALA A 59 21.57 -31.13 -22.14
N ARG A 60 22.57 -31.82 -21.55
CA ARG A 60 23.87 -32.08 -22.17
C ARG A 60 23.76 -32.82 -23.48
N ASN A 61 22.96 -33.89 -23.55
CA ASN A 61 22.73 -34.60 -24.80
C ASN A 61 22.15 -33.67 -25.89
N ILE A 62 21.18 -32.81 -25.56
CA ILE A 62 20.62 -31.86 -26.52
C ILE A 62 21.70 -30.89 -27.05
N LEU A 63 22.59 -30.40 -26.18
CA LEU A 63 23.70 -29.52 -26.56
C LEU A 63 24.72 -30.25 -27.46
N VAL A 64 25.17 -31.44 -27.04
CA VAL A 64 26.11 -32.29 -27.80
C VAL A 64 25.54 -32.63 -29.18
N PHE A 65 24.26 -33.01 -29.26
CA PHE A 65 23.60 -33.30 -30.53
C PHE A 65 23.48 -32.06 -31.43
N SER A 66 23.30 -30.86 -30.84
CA SER A 66 23.18 -29.62 -31.60
C SER A 66 24.52 -29.07 -32.11
N LEU A 67 25.66 -29.56 -31.61
CA LEU A 67 26.98 -29.26 -32.15
C LEU A 67 27.21 -29.91 -33.52
N CYS A 68 26.47 -30.98 -33.84
CA CYS A 68 26.62 -31.73 -35.09
C CYS A 68 25.54 -31.44 -36.15
N VAL A 69 24.40 -30.84 -35.79
CA VAL A 69 23.26 -30.62 -36.71
C VAL A 69 22.57 -29.28 -36.42
N CYS A 70 22.05 -28.63 -37.48
CA CYS A 70 21.28 -27.38 -37.41
C CYS A 70 20.11 -27.44 -36.42
N ALA A 71 19.61 -26.28 -35.95
CA ALA A 71 18.52 -26.21 -34.94
C ALA A 71 17.18 -26.81 -35.41
N HIS A 72 17.10 -27.29 -36.65
CA HIS A 72 15.91 -27.89 -37.25
C HIS A 72 15.33 -29.02 -36.40
N THR A 73 16.13 -29.99 -35.98
CA THR A 73 15.63 -31.16 -35.25
C THR A 73 15.12 -30.80 -33.85
N PHE A 74 15.73 -29.80 -33.19
CA PHE A 74 15.22 -29.23 -31.94
C PHE A 74 13.82 -28.63 -32.14
N TRP A 75 13.68 -27.73 -33.12
CA TRP A 75 12.39 -27.09 -33.41
C TRP A 75 11.33 -28.07 -33.92
N ALA A 76 11.70 -29.09 -34.69
CA ALA A 76 10.79 -30.13 -35.15
C ALA A 76 10.21 -30.96 -33.99
N ALA A 77 10.99 -31.20 -32.94
CA ALA A 77 10.50 -31.86 -31.72
C ALA A 77 9.68 -30.90 -30.85
N VAL A 78 10.17 -29.67 -30.63
CA VAL A 78 9.53 -28.67 -29.79
C VAL A 78 8.16 -28.24 -30.32
N ASN A 79 8.01 -28.09 -31.63
CA ASN A 79 6.74 -27.69 -32.25
C ASN A 79 5.63 -28.74 -32.08
N ARG A 80 5.97 -29.96 -31.65
CA ARG A 80 5.00 -31.01 -31.29
C ARG A 80 4.58 -30.96 -29.81
N LEU A 81 5.25 -30.14 -28.99
CA LEU A 81 4.93 -29.99 -27.58
C LEU A 81 3.84 -28.92 -27.40
N PRO A 82 2.88 -29.15 -26.49
CA PRO A 82 1.80 -28.19 -26.23
C PRO A 82 2.28 -27.04 -25.31
N LEU A 83 3.24 -26.25 -25.79
CA LEU A 83 3.86 -25.16 -25.03
C LEU A 83 2.91 -24.01 -24.70
N SER A 84 1.86 -23.81 -25.49
CA SER A 84 0.86 -22.76 -25.28
C SER A 84 -0.19 -23.10 -24.22
N SER A 85 -0.38 -24.39 -23.91
CA SER A 85 -1.39 -24.83 -22.94
C SER A 85 -0.80 -25.26 -21.60
N ASN A 86 0.50 -25.54 -21.53
CA ASN A 86 1.15 -25.97 -20.30
C ASN A 86 2.35 -25.08 -19.94
N ALA A 87 2.17 -24.29 -18.88
CA ALA A 87 3.17 -23.32 -18.44
C ALA A 87 4.47 -23.97 -17.94
N VAL A 88 4.42 -25.17 -17.35
CA VAL A 88 5.63 -25.90 -16.91
C VAL A 88 6.44 -26.39 -18.11
N LEU A 89 5.77 -26.88 -19.16
CA LEU A 89 6.44 -27.22 -20.42
C LEU A 89 7.08 -26.00 -21.06
N CYS A 90 6.35 -24.87 -21.13
CA CYS A 90 6.88 -23.61 -21.65
C CYS A 90 8.10 -23.14 -20.85
N TRP A 91 8.05 -23.21 -19.52
CA TRP A 91 9.14 -22.84 -18.63
C TRP A 91 10.41 -23.68 -18.87
N LYS A 92 10.25 -25.02 -18.94
CA LYS A 92 11.36 -25.95 -19.21
C LYS A 92 11.89 -25.81 -20.63
N PHE A 93 11.02 -25.52 -21.60
CA PHE A 93 11.42 -25.15 -22.95
C PHE A 93 12.31 -23.91 -22.92
N CYS A 94 11.87 -22.84 -22.26
CA CYS A 94 12.66 -21.61 -22.16
C CYS A 94 14.04 -21.88 -21.54
N HIS A 95 14.12 -22.71 -20.50
CA HIS A 95 15.40 -23.11 -19.89
C HIS A 95 16.31 -23.87 -20.87
N VAL A 96 15.80 -24.94 -21.49
CA VAL A 96 16.58 -25.75 -22.43
C VAL A 96 17.01 -24.91 -23.63
N PHE A 97 16.12 -24.05 -24.13
CA PHE A 97 16.42 -23.17 -25.25
C PHE A 97 17.44 -22.09 -24.87
N HIS A 98 17.38 -21.53 -23.66
CA HIS A 98 18.42 -20.62 -23.16
C HIS A 98 19.79 -21.29 -23.16
N LYS A 99 19.89 -22.51 -22.60
CA LYS A 99 21.12 -23.30 -22.64
C LYS A 99 21.61 -23.53 -24.06
N LEU A 100 20.70 -23.86 -24.98
CA LEU A 100 21.03 -24.08 -26.38
C LEU A 100 21.52 -22.81 -27.09
N LEU A 101 20.97 -21.65 -26.78
CA LEU A 101 21.45 -20.36 -27.30
C LEU A 101 22.81 -19.97 -26.71
N ARG A 102 23.11 -20.43 -25.48
CA ARG A 102 24.37 -20.13 -24.79
C ARG A 102 25.52 -21.03 -25.27
N ASP A 103 25.32 -22.35 -25.20
CA ASP A 103 26.37 -23.36 -25.35
C ASP A 103 26.20 -24.25 -26.61
N GLY A 104 25.18 -24.00 -27.43
CA GLY A 104 24.95 -24.71 -28.70
C GLY A 104 25.78 -24.18 -29.87
N HIS A 105 25.61 -24.78 -31.05
CA HIS A 105 26.29 -24.33 -32.26
C HIS A 105 25.88 -22.88 -32.63
N PRO A 106 26.79 -22.00 -33.10
CA PRO A 106 26.49 -20.59 -33.37
C PRO A 106 25.31 -20.35 -34.34
N ASN A 107 25.09 -21.26 -35.29
CA ASN A 107 23.95 -21.18 -36.22
C ASN A 107 22.59 -21.37 -35.55
N VAL A 108 22.51 -21.94 -34.35
CA VAL A 108 21.25 -22.09 -33.62
C VAL A 108 20.53 -20.75 -33.48
N ILE A 109 21.25 -19.69 -33.14
CA ILE A 109 20.68 -18.35 -32.97
C ILE A 109 20.05 -17.88 -34.29
N LYS A 110 20.81 -17.99 -35.39
CA LYS A 110 20.37 -17.60 -36.74
C LYS A 110 19.16 -18.42 -37.21
N ASP A 111 19.25 -19.73 -37.08
CA ASP A 111 18.22 -20.68 -37.50
C ASP A 111 16.91 -20.50 -36.71
N SER A 112 17.01 -20.10 -35.43
CA SER A 112 15.86 -19.94 -34.53
C SER A 112 15.07 -18.66 -34.78
N MET A 113 15.64 -17.67 -35.47
CA MET A 113 14.97 -16.40 -35.78
C MET A 113 13.67 -16.60 -36.57
N ARG A 114 13.56 -17.68 -37.34
CA ARG A 114 12.32 -18.03 -38.07
C ARG A 114 11.12 -18.23 -37.14
N ASN A 115 11.34 -18.64 -35.89
CA ASN A 115 10.29 -18.88 -34.90
C ASN A 115 10.06 -17.66 -33.97
N LYS A 116 10.70 -16.51 -34.25
CA LYS A 116 10.57 -15.30 -33.42
C LYS A 116 9.11 -14.84 -33.29
N GLY A 117 8.33 -14.91 -34.37
CA GLY A 117 6.91 -14.54 -34.37
C GLY A 117 6.13 -15.37 -33.35
N ASP A 118 6.23 -16.69 -33.46
CA ASP A 118 5.55 -17.64 -32.56
C ASP A 118 5.94 -17.42 -31.09
N LEU A 119 7.23 -17.17 -30.81
CA LEU A 119 7.71 -16.87 -29.45
C LEU A 119 7.14 -15.55 -28.92
N THR A 120 6.98 -14.55 -29.79
CA THR A 120 6.41 -13.24 -29.44
C THR A 120 4.93 -13.38 -29.09
N ASP A 121 4.17 -14.11 -29.91
CA ASP A 121 2.76 -14.38 -29.67
C ASP A 121 2.55 -15.20 -28.40
N MET A 122 3.39 -16.22 -28.18
CA MET A 122 3.37 -17.01 -26.96
C MET A 122 3.69 -16.16 -25.71
N SER A 123 4.65 -15.24 -25.80
CA SER A 123 4.97 -14.31 -24.72
C SER A 123 3.79 -13.40 -24.39
N ARG A 124 3.11 -12.86 -25.42
CA ARG A 124 1.93 -12.00 -25.25
C ARG A 124 0.78 -12.76 -24.58
N MET A 125 0.50 -13.97 -25.05
CA MET A 125 -0.52 -14.87 -24.49
C MET A 125 -0.28 -15.15 -23.00
N TRP A 126 0.92 -15.60 -22.64
CA TRP A 126 1.27 -15.86 -21.23
C TRP A 126 1.29 -14.60 -20.37
N GLY A 127 1.49 -13.42 -20.97
CA GLY A 127 1.53 -12.14 -20.28
C GLY A 127 0.18 -11.67 -19.73
N HIS A 128 -0.93 -12.25 -20.18
CA HIS A 128 -2.27 -11.97 -19.63
C HIS A 128 -2.51 -12.65 -18.27
N LEU A 129 -1.70 -13.63 -17.89
CA LEU A 129 -1.82 -14.33 -16.62
C LEU A 129 -1.03 -13.57 -15.55
N SER A 130 -1.69 -13.19 -14.46
CA SER A 130 -1.12 -12.37 -13.39
C SER A 130 -0.18 -13.13 -12.44
N GLU A 131 -0.26 -14.46 -12.39
CA GLU A 131 0.42 -15.30 -11.39
C GLU A 131 0.96 -16.64 -11.96
N GLY A 132 1.84 -17.28 -11.17
CA GLY A 132 2.40 -18.60 -11.48
C GLY A 132 3.41 -18.63 -12.64
N TYR A 133 3.62 -19.82 -13.22
CA TYR A 133 4.55 -20.00 -14.34
C TYR A 133 4.19 -19.20 -15.59
N GLY A 134 2.91 -18.85 -15.80
CA GLY A 134 2.49 -18.07 -16.97
C GLY A 134 3.20 -16.72 -17.06
N LYS A 135 3.12 -15.92 -16.00
CA LYS A 135 3.83 -14.64 -15.91
C LYS A 135 5.34 -14.82 -16.09
N LEU A 136 5.93 -15.85 -15.47
CA LEU A 136 7.36 -16.15 -15.60
C LEU A 136 7.75 -16.52 -17.05
N CYS A 137 6.94 -17.32 -17.75
CA CYS A 137 7.15 -17.70 -19.14
C CYS A 137 7.08 -16.48 -20.06
N SER A 138 6.15 -15.55 -19.83
CA SER A 138 6.08 -14.31 -20.61
C SER A 138 7.38 -13.50 -20.51
N ILE A 139 7.90 -13.33 -19.29
CA ILE A 139 9.17 -12.62 -19.03
C ILE A 139 10.35 -13.36 -19.66
N TYR A 140 10.40 -14.69 -19.52
CA TYR A 140 11.50 -15.49 -20.05
C TYR A 140 11.51 -15.51 -21.59
N LEU A 141 10.36 -15.64 -22.25
CA LEU A 141 10.27 -15.56 -23.71
C LEU A 141 10.76 -14.21 -24.25
N LYS A 142 10.46 -13.09 -23.56
CA LYS A 142 10.99 -11.76 -23.91
C LYS A 142 12.52 -11.71 -23.80
N LEU A 143 13.07 -12.32 -22.74
CA LEU A 143 14.51 -12.44 -22.58
C LEU A 143 15.16 -13.20 -23.73
N LEU A 144 14.61 -14.36 -24.11
CA LEU A 144 15.16 -15.18 -25.20
C LEU A 144 15.10 -14.48 -26.56
N ILE A 145 14.01 -13.75 -26.83
CA ILE A 145 13.89 -12.91 -28.03
C ILE A 145 14.97 -11.83 -28.03
N THR A 146 15.14 -11.12 -26.91
CA THR A 146 16.16 -10.07 -26.75
C THR A 146 17.57 -10.62 -26.94
N LYS A 147 17.88 -11.78 -26.34
CA LYS A 147 19.16 -12.50 -26.54
C LYS A 147 19.41 -12.79 -28.02
N MET A 148 18.44 -13.38 -28.72
CA MET A 148 18.59 -13.67 -30.16
C MET A 148 18.80 -12.40 -30.99
N GLU A 149 18.00 -11.35 -30.75
CA GLU A 149 18.15 -10.07 -31.46
C GLU A 149 19.51 -9.42 -31.22
N PHE A 150 20.00 -9.44 -29.97
CA PHE A 150 21.31 -8.94 -29.61
C PHE A 150 22.42 -9.65 -30.41
N HIS A 151 22.41 -10.98 -30.46
CA HIS A 151 23.45 -11.74 -31.19
C HIS A 151 23.32 -11.65 -32.71
N ILE A 152 22.13 -11.40 -33.25
CA ILE A 152 21.93 -11.13 -34.68
C ILE A 152 22.51 -9.75 -35.05
N LYS A 153 22.28 -8.73 -34.22
CA LYS A 153 22.85 -7.39 -34.40
C LYS A 153 24.35 -7.36 -34.16
N ASN A 154 24.85 -8.21 -33.25
CA ASN A 154 26.25 -8.25 -32.84
C ASN A 154 26.88 -9.65 -33.07
N PRO A 155 27.14 -10.08 -34.32
CA PRO A 155 27.61 -11.44 -34.64
C PRO A 155 28.99 -11.80 -34.04
N ARG A 156 29.77 -10.80 -33.62
CA ARG A 156 31.07 -10.99 -32.96
C ARG A 156 30.93 -11.55 -31.53
N PHE A 157 29.74 -11.43 -30.92
CA PHE A 157 29.48 -11.93 -29.58
C PHE A 157 29.05 -13.41 -29.63
N PRO A 158 29.83 -14.33 -29.03
CA PRO A 158 29.40 -15.73 -28.92
C PRO A 158 28.20 -15.85 -27.97
N GLY A 159 27.39 -16.91 -28.13
CA GLY A 159 26.17 -17.12 -27.34
C GLY A 159 26.39 -17.18 -25.82
N ASN A 160 27.55 -17.65 -25.38
CA ASN A 160 27.99 -17.70 -23.98
C ASN A 160 28.61 -16.39 -23.47
N LEU A 161 28.71 -15.37 -24.32
CA LEU A 161 29.29 -14.06 -24.05
C LEU A 161 30.76 -14.11 -23.59
N GLN A 162 31.47 -15.20 -23.78
CA GLN A 162 32.89 -15.28 -23.39
C GLN A 162 33.79 -14.69 -24.49
N MET A 163 34.34 -13.51 -24.23
CA MET A 163 35.34 -12.88 -25.10
C MET A 163 36.42 -12.14 -24.30
N SER A 164 37.59 -12.01 -24.91
CA SER A 164 38.71 -11.23 -24.38
C SER A 164 38.47 -9.71 -24.51
N ASN A 165 39.17 -8.91 -23.70
CA ASN A 165 39.08 -7.44 -23.78
C ASN A 165 39.40 -6.91 -25.19
N ARG A 166 40.40 -7.51 -25.86
CA ARG A 166 40.77 -7.16 -27.23
C ARG A 166 39.61 -7.37 -28.21
N GLN A 167 38.91 -8.49 -28.11
CA GLN A 167 37.76 -8.79 -28.97
C GLN A 167 36.60 -7.84 -28.69
N LEU A 168 36.41 -7.41 -27.43
CA LEU A 168 35.43 -6.38 -27.07
C LEU A 168 35.79 -5.00 -27.66
N ASP A 169 37.08 -4.65 -27.71
CA ASP A 169 37.57 -3.43 -28.38
C ASP A 169 37.30 -3.48 -29.89
N GLU A 170 37.65 -4.60 -30.52
CA GLU A 170 37.43 -4.84 -31.95
C GLU A 170 35.94 -4.82 -32.31
N ALA A 171 35.06 -5.25 -31.40
CA ALA A 171 33.60 -5.25 -31.62
C ALA A 171 32.97 -3.86 -31.64
N GLY A 172 33.55 -2.89 -30.92
CA GLY A 172 33.11 -1.49 -31.01
C GLY A 172 33.84 -0.69 -32.10
N GLU A 173 34.76 -1.32 -32.85
CA GLU A 173 35.46 -0.72 -34.00
C GLU A 173 36.17 0.61 -33.70
N ASN A 174 36.52 0.85 -32.42
CA ASN A 174 37.05 2.12 -31.92
C ASN A 174 36.15 3.35 -32.21
N ASP A 175 34.87 3.15 -32.52
CA ASP A 175 33.89 4.21 -32.75
C ASP A 175 33.04 4.43 -31.49
N VAL A 176 32.96 5.68 -31.04
CA VAL A 176 32.17 6.08 -29.86
C VAL A 176 30.69 5.75 -30.02
N ASN A 177 30.13 5.90 -31.23
CA ASN A 177 28.74 5.57 -31.51
C ASN A 177 28.48 4.07 -31.41
N ASN A 178 29.41 3.25 -31.90
CA ASN A 178 29.32 1.80 -31.78
C ASN A 178 29.44 1.35 -30.32
N PHE A 179 30.37 1.93 -29.55
CA PHE A 179 30.45 1.67 -28.11
C PHE A 179 29.18 2.11 -27.37
N PHE A 180 28.59 3.25 -27.75
CA PHE A 180 27.35 3.75 -27.14
C PHE A 180 26.19 2.81 -27.45
N GLN A 181 26.00 2.45 -28.72
CA GLN A 181 24.95 1.53 -29.16
C GLN A 181 25.09 0.18 -28.47
N LEU A 182 26.29 -0.40 -28.46
CA LEU A 182 26.58 -1.65 -27.77
C LEU A 182 26.27 -1.57 -26.28
N THR A 183 26.58 -0.44 -25.63
CA THR A 183 26.27 -0.22 -24.21
C THR A 183 24.77 -0.18 -23.96
N VAL A 184 23.98 0.48 -24.83
CA VAL A 184 22.52 0.52 -24.72
C VAL A 184 21.93 -0.88 -24.88
N GLU A 185 22.38 -1.64 -25.88
CA GLU A 185 21.90 -2.99 -26.14
C GLU A 185 22.27 -3.96 -25.01
N MET A 186 23.47 -3.84 -24.44
CA MET A 186 23.88 -4.58 -23.23
C MET A 186 22.99 -4.27 -22.03
N PHE A 187 22.59 -3.01 -21.88
CA PHE A 187 21.69 -2.59 -20.81
C PHE A 187 20.27 -3.13 -20.96
N ASP A 188 19.75 -3.18 -22.18
CA ASP A 188 18.44 -3.75 -22.47
C ASP A 188 18.44 -5.26 -22.19
N TYR A 189 19.50 -5.95 -22.62
CA TYR A 189 19.68 -7.37 -22.36
C TYR A 189 19.80 -7.65 -20.84
N LEU A 190 20.67 -6.93 -20.13
CA LEU A 190 20.83 -7.06 -18.68
C LEU A 190 19.51 -6.78 -17.92
N GLU A 191 18.68 -5.87 -18.42
CA GLU A 191 17.38 -5.56 -17.83
C GLU A 191 16.38 -6.70 -17.97
N CYS A 192 16.33 -7.36 -19.12
CA CYS A 192 15.52 -8.58 -19.29
C CYS A 192 15.97 -9.70 -18.34
N GLU A 193 17.28 -9.89 -18.15
CA GLU A 193 17.85 -10.89 -17.22
C GLU A 193 17.44 -10.60 -15.77
N LEU A 194 17.59 -9.35 -15.33
CA LEU A 194 17.21 -8.91 -13.99
C LEU A 194 15.69 -9.02 -13.76
N ASN A 195 14.87 -8.72 -14.77
CA ASN A 195 13.42 -8.88 -14.68
C ASN A 195 13.01 -10.35 -14.50
N LEU A 196 13.68 -11.28 -15.18
CA LEU A 196 13.44 -12.72 -14.99
C LEU A 196 13.81 -13.15 -13.57
N PHE A 197 14.98 -12.72 -13.08
CA PHE A 197 15.42 -12.97 -11.72
C PHE A 197 14.41 -12.48 -10.68
N LEU A 198 14.00 -11.22 -10.78
CA LEU A 198 13.01 -10.61 -9.88
C LEU A 198 11.67 -11.33 -9.95
N GLY A 199 11.23 -11.71 -11.16
CA GLY A 199 10.02 -12.50 -11.38
C GLY A 199 10.06 -13.83 -10.63
N VAL A 200 11.13 -14.61 -10.83
CA VAL A 200 11.30 -15.92 -10.16
C VAL A 200 11.34 -15.75 -8.64
N PHE A 201 12.11 -14.79 -8.13
CA PHE A 201 12.17 -14.55 -6.69
C PHE A 201 10.82 -14.08 -6.13
N SER A 202 10.08 -13.21 -6.80
CA SER A 202 8.74 -12.81 -6.36
C SER A 202 7.72 -13.97 -6.34
N SER A 203 7.99 -15.04 -7.08
CA SER A 203 7.12 -16.24 -7.17
C SER A 203 7.45 -17.33 -6.13
N LEU A 204 8.49 -17.13 -5.33
CA LEU A 204 8.96 -18.08 -4.32
C LEU A 204 8.80 -17.44 -2.93
N ASP A 205 8.39 -18.21 -1.95
CA ASP A 205 8.53 -17.80 -0.55
C ASP A 205 10.02 -17.87 -0.18
N MET A 206 10.56 -16.80 0.41
CA MET A 206 12.02 -16.60 0.60
C MET A 206 12.61 -17.42 1.76
N SER A 207 11.99 -18.56 2.11
CA SER A 207 12.52 -19.48 3.12
C SER A 207 13.60 -20.40 2.53
N ARG A 208 14.67 -20.66 3.29
CA ARG A 208 15.80 -21.53 2.85
C ARG A 208 15.36 -22.93 2.40
N SER A 209 14.26 -23.45 2.95
CA SER A 209 13.69 -24.77 2.63
C SER A 209 13.16 -24.87 1.20
N VAL A 210 12.68 -23.77 0.61
CA VAL A 210 12.11 -23.77 -0.76
C VAL A 210 13.17 -24.13 -1.81
N SER A 211 14.44 -23.78 -1.59
CA SER A 211 15.56 -24.15 -2.46
C SER A 211 15.88 -25.66 -2.50
N VAL A 212 15.28 -26.44 -1.60
CA VAL A 212 15.45 -27.90 -1.51
C VAL A 212 14.26 -28.66 -2.12
N THR A 213 13.14 -27.98 -2.38
CA THR A 213 11.95 -28.61 -2.98
C THR A 213 12.11 -28.81 -4.49
N ALA A 214 11.58 -29.89 -5.03
CA ALA A 214 11.61 -30.16 -6.48
C ALA A 214 11.03 -29.02 -7.33
N ALA A 215 9.90 -28.45 -6.88
CA ALA A 215 9.24 -27.32 -7.52
C ALA A 215 10.08 -26.04 -7.45
N GLY A 216 10.66 -25.72 -6.28
CA GLY A 216 11.56 -24.60 -6.12
C GLY A 216 12.82 -24.73 -6.99
N GLN A 217 13.41 -25.92 -7.07
CA GLN A 217 14.54 -26.20 -7.96
C GLN A 217 14.16 -26.05 -9.44
N CYS A 218 12.96 -26.46 -9.85
CA CYS A 218 12.45 -26.24 -11.20
C CYS A 218 12.41 -24.75 -11.59
N ARG A 219 12.02 -23.88 -10.65
CA ARG A 219 12.00 -22.42 -10.84
C ARG A 219 13.38 -21.78 -10.75
N LEU A 220 14.27 -22.29 -9.89
CA LEU A 220 15.62 -21.75 -9.68
C LEU A 220 16.62 -22.15 -10.76
N ALA A 221 16.49 -23.35 -11.36
CA ALA A 221 17.46 -23.88 -12.33
C ALA A 221 17.76 -22.96 -13.52
N PRO A 222 16.79 -22.24 -14.11
CA PRO A 222 17.05 -21.29 -15.19
C PRO A 222 17.93 -20.10 -14.77
N LEU A 223 17.88 -19.70 -13.50
CA LEU A 223 18.66 -18.55 -13.02
C LEU A 223 20.18 -18.80 -13.04
N ILE A 224 20.62 -20.06 -13.17
CA ILE A 224 22.04 -20.36 -13.43
C ILE A 224 22.49 -19.68 -14.73
N GLN A 225 21.67 -19.75 -15.78
CA GLN A 225 21.99 -19.11 -17.07
C GLN A 225 21.96 -17.58 -16.94
N VAL A 226 20.96 -17.05 -16.23
CA VAL A 226 20.83 -15.62 -15.91
C VAL A 226 22.07 -15.09 -15.18
N ILE A 227 22.56 -15.82 -14.18
CA ILE A 227 23.75 -15.44 -13.39
C ILE A 227 25.01 -15.43 -14.27
N LEU A 228 25.17 -16.43 -15.13
CA LEU A 228 26.30 -16.52 -16.06
C LEU A 228 26.28 -15.37 -17.08
N ASP A 229 25.13 -15.08 -17.69
CA ASP A 229 24.97 -13.98 -18.66
C ASP A 229 25.17 -12.61 -17.96
N CYS A 230 24.53 -12.39 -16.81
CA CYS A 230 24.68 -11.14 -16.03
C CYS A 230 26.14 -10.84 -15.65
N SER A 231 26.93 -11.88 -15.35
CA SER A 231 28.35 -11.74 -15.00
C SER A 231 29.14 -11.07 -16.12
N HIS A 232 28.98 -11.58 -17.35
CA HIS A 232 29.65 -11.06 -18.54
C HIS A 232 29.07 -9.72 -19.00
N LEU A 233 27.74 -9.60 -19.05
CA LEU A 233 27.06 -8.36 -19.44
C LEU A 233 27.48 -7.19 -18.54
N TYR A 234 27.56 -7.40 -17.23
CA TYR A 234 28.01 -6.38 -16.29
C TYR A 234 29.47 -5.98 -16.50
N ASP A 235 30.37 -6.96 -16.62
CA ASP A 235 31.79 -6.72 -16.85
C ASP A 235 32.01 -5.88 -18.12
N TYR A 236 31.35 -6.24 -19.22
CA TYR A 236 31.43 -5.50 -20.48
C TYR A 236 30.80 -4.12 -20.39
N THR A 237 29.65 -3.98 -19.72
CA THR A 237 29.00 -2.67 -19.51
C THR A 237 29.94 -1.72 -18.77
N VAL A 238 30.61 -2.17 -17.71
CA VAL A 238 31.57 -1.34 -16.97
C VAL A 238 32.73 -0.91 -17.88
N LYS A 239 33.33 -1.86 -18.62
CA LYS A 239 34.44 -1.56 -19.54
C LYS A 239 34.05 -0.59 -20.65
N LEU A 240 32.87 -0.76 -21.24
CA LEU A 240 32.36 0.13 -22.29
C LEU A 240 32.06 1.53 -21.75
N LEU A 241 31.49 1.66 -20.56
CA LEU A 241 31.26 2.96 -19.92
C LEU A 241 32.56 3.73 -19.66
N PHE A 242 33.63 3.05 -19.21
CA PHE A 242 34.94 3.67 -19.07
C PHE A 242 35.49 4.19 -20.42
N LYS A 243 35.29 3.45 -21.52
CA LYS A 243 35.69 3.92 -22.86
C LYS A 243 34.88 5.13 -23.32
N LEU A 244 33.56 5.11 -23.14
CA LEU A 244 32.68 6.23 -23.50
C LEU A 244 33.04 7.50 -22.73
N HIS A 245 33.36 7.35 -21.44
CA HIS A 245 33.82 8.44 -20.60
C HIS A 245 35.19 8.97 -21.02
N SER A 246 36.08 8.10 -21.47
CA SER A 246 37.39 8.48 -22.02
C SER A 246 37.28 9.26 -23.35
N CYS A 247 36.16 9.14 -24.07
CA CYS A 247 35.94 9.77 -25.37
C CYS A 247 35.22 11.13 -25.32
N LYS A 248 35.23 11.85 -24.18
CA LYS A 248 34.59 13.18 -23.99
C LYS A 248 33.09 13.23 -24.37
N SER A 249 32.29 12.31 -23.84
CA SER A 249 30.82 12.39 -23.91
C SER A 249 30.21 12.46 -22.50
N ASN A 250 29.26 13.36 -22.30
CA ASN A 250 28.53 13.59 -21.03
C ASN A 250 27.55 12.44 -20.70
N VAL A 251 28.02 11.20 -20.68
CA VAL A 251 27.20 10.05 -20.30
C VAL A 251 27.13 10.00 -18.78
N LYS A 252 26.07 10.56 -18.19
CA LYS A 252 25.73 10.35 -16.77
C LYS A 252 25.44 8.86 -16.57
N GLY A 253 26.44 8.12 -16.09
CA GLY A 253 26.35 6.70 -15.80
C GLY A 253 25.17 6.39 -14.86
N ARG A 254 24.25 5.57 -15.34
CA ARG A 254 23.06 5.12 -14.62
C ARG A 254 23.45 4.16 -13.49
N GLY A 255 23.84 4.68 -12.33
CA GLY A 255 24.24 3.91 -11.14
C GLY A 255 23.17 3.00 -10.51
N TYR A 256 21.94 3.00 -11.03
CA TYR A 256 20.82 2.22 -10.49
C TYR A 256 20.90 0.72 -10.82
N LYS A 257 21.52 0.31 -11.93
CA LYS A 257 21.59 -1.12 -12.34
C LYS A 257 22.60 -1.93 -11.52
N THR A 258 23.65 -1.29 -10.99
CA THR A 258 24.65 -1.93 -10.11
C THR A 258 24.04 -2.41 -8.79
N VAL A 259 23.04 -1.70 -8.26
CA VAL A 259 22.35 -2.04 -7.00
C VAL A 259 21.49 -3.30 -7.17
N GLN A 260 20.75 -3.41 -8.28
CA GLN A 260 19.91 -4.57 -8.58
C GLN A 260 20.74 -5.84 -8.82
N LEU A 261 21.87 -5.73 -9.52
CA LEU A 261 22.77 -6.86 -9.75
C LEU A 261 23.47 -7.32 -8.47
N LYS A 262 23.87 -6.40 -7.60
CA LYS A 262 24.41 -6.74 -6.27
C LYS A 262 23.39 -7.54 -5.45
N SER A 263 22.13 -7.11 -5.46
CA SER A 263 21.04 -7.85 -4.83
C SER A 263 20.88 -9.26 -5.43
N LEU A 264 21.00 -9.40 -6.76
CA LEU A 264 20.92 -10.68 -7.46
C LEU A 264 22.00 -11.67 -7.02
N PHE A 265 23.28 -11.29 -7.07
CA PHE A 265 24.37 -12.18 -6.69
C PHE A 265 24.38 -12.49 -5.19
N TYR A 266 24.09 -11.49 -4.35
CA TYR A 266 23.98 -11.72 -2.91
C TYR A 266 22.85 -12.72 -2.58
N ARG A 267 21.63 -12.47 -3.06
CA ARG A 267 20.49 -13.37 -2.82
C ARG A 267 20.73 -14.78 -3.38
N SER A 268 21.32 -14.89 -4.57
CA SER A 268 21.65 -16.17 -5.18
C SER A 268 22.75 -16.93 -4.41
N SER A 269 23.80 -16.24 -3.93
CA SER A 269 24.90 -16.86 -3.16
C SER A 269 24.44 -17.49 -1.85
N ASN A 270 23.31 -17.04 -1.30
CA ASN A 270 22.76 -17.51 -0.03
C ASN A 270 21.85 -18.75 -0.16
N LEU A 271 21.44 -19.13 -1.39
CA LEU A 271 20.57 -20.28 -1.62
C LEU A 271 21.38 -21.58 -1.75
N GLN A 272 20.92 -22.64 -1.06
CA GLN A 272 21.58 -23.95 -1.03
C GLN A 272 21.63 -24.63 -2.40
N TYR A 273 20.65 -24.36 -3.26
CA TYR A 273 20.61 -24.89 -4.62
C TYR A 273 21.82 -24.43 -5.45
N PHE A 274 22.12 -23.12 -5.43
CA PHE A 274 23.23 -22.57 -6.21
C PHE A 274 24.59 -22.93 -5.61
N LYS A 275 24.76 -22.92 -4.28
CA LYS A 275 26.03 -23.26 -3.61
C LYS A 275 26.62 -24.61 -4.03
N ARG A 276 25.77 -25.57 -4.43
CA ARG A 276 26.22 -26.90 -4.88
C ARG A 276 26.56 -26.97 -6.37
N LEU A 277 26.04 -26.03 -7.17
CA LEU A 277 26.09 -26.10 -8.63
C LEU A 277 27.01 -25.04 -9.25
N ILE A 278 27.13 -23.87 -8.63
CA ILE A 278 27.92 -22.75 -9.13
C ILE A 278 28.57 -21.97 -7.97
N GLN A 279 29.77 -21.45 -8.20
CA GLN A 279 30.41 -20.48 -7.33
C GLN A 279 30.12 -19.06 -7.83
N ILE A 280 29.39 -18.29 -7.02
CA ILE A 280 28.97 -16.92 -7.36
C ILE A 280 29.94 -15.93 -6.70
N PRO A 281 30.61 -15.05 -7.46
CA PRO A 281 31.54 -14.06 -6.91
C PRO A 281 30.80 -12.94 -6.17
N GLN A 282 31.44 -12.38 -5.13
CA GLN A 282 30.96 -11.19 -4.44
C GLN A 282 31.34 -9.92 -5.22
N LEU A 283 30.38 -9.03 -5.47
CA LEU A 283 30.63 -7.75 -6.13
C LEU A 283 31.19 -6.71 -5.13
N PRO A 284 32.07 -5.79 -5.57
CA PRO A 284 32.59 -4.70 -4.74
C PRO A 284 31.47 -3.85 -4.09
N GLU A 285 31.73 -3.31 -2.89
CA GLU A 285 30.71 -2.56 -2.13
C GLU A 285 30.27 -1.26 -2.78
N LYS A 286 31.19 -0.57 -3.48
CA LYS A 286 30.95 0.71 -4.14
C LYS A 286 30.94 0.52 -5.67
N PRO A 287 30.01 1.18 -6.39
CA PRO A 287 30.01 1.14 -7.85
C PRO A 287 31.29 1.75 -8.41
N PRO A 288 31.80 1.29 -9.57
CA PRO A 288 33.00 1.84 -10.19
C PRO A 288 32.87 3.35 -10.41
N ASN A 289 33.88 4.12 -10.00
CA ASN A 289 33.88 5.56 -10.21
C ASN A 289 34.39 5.89 -11.63
N PHE A 290 33.46 6.06 -12.57
CA PHE A 290 33.79 6.34 -13.97
C PHE A 290 34.50 7.69 -14.20
N LEU A 291 34.50 8.59 -13.21
CA LEU A 291 35.24 9.87 -13.27
C LEU A 291 36.74 9.70 -13.00
N ARG A 292 37.16 8.55 -12.47
CA ARG A 292 38.54 8.26 -12.10
C ARG A 292 39.06 7.11 -12.95
N ALA A 293 39.97 7.38 -13.88
CA ALA A 293 40.53 6.35 -14.77
C ALA A 293 41.20 5.17 -14.00
N SER A 294 41.74 5.42 -12.80
CA SER A 294 42.28 4.37 -11.93
C SER A 294 41.22 3.45 -11.30
N ALA A 295 39.93 3.80 -11.35
CA ALA A 295 38.86 2.91 -10.89
C ALA A 295 38.60 1.75 -11.87
N LEU A 296 39.08 1.84 -13.13
CA LEU A 296 39.07 0.71 -14.05
C LEU A 296 40.09 -0.36 -13.65
N SER A 297 41.25 0.04 -13.10
CA SER A 297 42.25 -0.91 -12.56
C SER A 297 41.81 -1.59 -11.26
N GLU A 298 40.80 -1.05 -10.57
CA GLU A 298 40.19 -1.64 -9.37
C GLU A 298 39.01 -2.57 -9.71
N HIS A 299 38.51 -2.57 -10.96
CA HIS A 299 37.38 -3.41 -11.38
C HIS A 299 37.81 -4.86 -11.55
N ILE A 300 37.20 -5.75 -10.76
CA ILE A 300 37.42 -7.20 -10.81
C ILE A 300 36.26 -7.84 -11.58
N SER A 301 36.57 -8.55 -12.67
CA SER A 301 35.58 -9.30 -13.44
C SER A 301 34.93 -10.35 -12.53
N PRO A 302 33.59 -10.33 -12.34
CA PRO A 302 32.92 -11.43 -11.67
C PRO A 302 33.05 -12.67 -12.57
N VAL A 303 33.77 -13.69 -12.09
CA VAL A 303 33.88 -14.99 -12.77
C VAL A 303 33.06 -16.00 -11.99
N VAL A 304 32.00 -16.51 -12.61
CA VAL A 304 31.17 -17.58 -12.05
C VAL A 304 31.77 -18.91 -12.49
N VAL A 305 32.17 -19.75 -11.52
CA VAL A 305 32.81 -21.05 -11.78
C VAL A 305 31.80 -22.17 -11.59
N ILE A 306 31.66 -23.06 -12.56
CA ILE A 306 30.89 -24.32 -12.44
C ILE A 306 31.89 -25.41 -12.03
N PRO A 307 31.80 -26.01 -10.83
CA PRO A 307 32.67 -27.12 -10.44
C PRO A 307 32.51 -28.29 -11.41
N ALA A 308 33.62 -28.88 -11.89
CA ALA A 308 33.57 -30.10 -12.69
C ALA A 308 33.04 -31.24 -11.81
N GLU A 309 31.91 -31.84 -12.16
CA GLU A 309 31.35 -32.99 -11.44
C GLU A 309 32.38 -34.13 -11.43
N SER A 310 32.91 -34.47 -10.25
CA SER A 310 33.58 -35.74 -10.00
C SER A 310 32.59 -36.87 -10.31
N SER A 311 32.91 -37.67 -11.32
CA SER A 311 32.19 -38.87 -11.71
C SER A 311 31.90 -39.76 -10.50
N SER A 312 30.63 -39.83 -10.10
CA SER A 312 30.13 -40.84 -9.17
C SER A 312 30.03 -42.20 -9.89
N PRO A 313 30.46 -43.30 -9.26
CA PRO A 313 30.57 -44.61 -9.90
C PRO A 313 29.19 -45.29 -9.96
N GLU A 314 28.47 -45.12 -11.07
CA GLU A 314 27.28 -45.91 -11.35
C GLU A 314 27.14 -46.12 -12.86
N SER A 315 28.03 -46.96 -13.40
CA SER A 315 27.80 -47.66 -14.67
C SER A 315 28.72 -48.87 -14.76
N GLU A 316 28.26 -49.99 -14.21
CA GLU A 316 28.75 -51.32 -14.61
C GLU A 316 28.37 -51.60 -16.07
N HIS A 317 29.34 -52.15 -16.80
CA HIS A 317 29.22 -53.05 -17.95
C HIS A 317 28.21 -52.75 -19.06
N VAL A 318 28.72 -52.32 -20.21
CA VAL A 318 28.54 -53.08 -21.46
C VAL A 318 29.88 -53.11 -22.19
N VAL A 319 30.32 -54.33 -22.46
CA VAL A 319 31.54 -54.70 -23.17
C VAL A 319 31.26 -54.59 -24.66
N GLU A 320 32.15 -53.95 -25.43
CA GLU A 320 32.46 -54.38 -26.78
C GLU A 320 33.90 -53.97 -27.12
N THR A 321 34.62 -54.99 -27.58
CA THR A 321 36.05 -55.13 -27.84
C THR A 321 36.49 -54.40 -29.10
N ASP A 322 37.71 -53.85 -29.10
CA ASP A 322 38.68 -54.16 -30.18
C ASP A 322 40.13 -53.80 -29.79
N ASP A 323 41.02 -54.67 -30.25
CA ASP A 323 42.45 -54.79 -29.99
C ASP A 323 43.31 -53.58 -30.41
N LEU A 324 44.50 -53.40 -29.80
CA LEU A 324 45.79 -53.38 -30.54
C LEU A 324 47.03 -53.25 -29.62
N VAL A 325 47.88 -54.26 -29.82
CA VAL A 325 49.20 -54.66 -29.32
C VAL A 325 50.28 -53.57 -29.23
N ASP A 326 51.09 -53.63 -28.16
CA ASP A 326 52.33 -52.87 -27.90
C ASP A 326 53.55 -53.59 -28.50
N THR A 327 54.49 -52.88 -29.14
CA THR A 327 55.70 -53.49 -29.73
C THR A 327 56.97 -52.68 -29.39
N ASP A 328 57.85 -53.30 -28.59
CA ASP A 328 59.21 -52.84 -28.28
C ASP A 328 60.15 -52.86 -29.50
N ILE A 329 61.09 -51.91 -29.55
CA ILE A 329 62.19 -51.82 -30.53
C ILE A 329 63.54 -51.87 -29.80
N PRO A 330 64.48 -52.79 -30.15
CA PRO A 330 65.87 -52.75 -29.72
C PRO A 330 66.78 -52.16 -30.82
N ALA A 331 67.84 -51.43 -30.42
CA ALA A 331 68.88 -50.93 -31.32
C ALA A 331 70.30 -51.34 -30.86
N LEU A 332 71.07 -51.86 -31.81
CA LEU A 332 72.53 -52.06 -31.87
C LEU A 332 72.98 -51.54 -33.28
N PRO A 333 74.28 -51.45 -33.66
CA PRO A 333 75.55 -51.14 -32.97
C PRO A 333 76.45 -50.12 -33.77
N VAL A 334 77.73 -49.95 -33.37
CA VAL A 334 78.97 -49.70 -34.20
C VAL A 334 79.69 -48.31 -34.17
N THR A 335 80.83 -48.33 -33.45
CA THR A 335 82.23 -47.82 -33.68
C THR A 335 82.63 -46.41 -34.20
N LYS A 336 83.72 -45.92 -33.55
CA LYS A 336 84.99 -45.29 -34.04
C LYS A 336 85.16 -43.76 -34.08
N PHE A 337 86.24 -43.32 -33.41
CA PHE A 337 87.20 -42.17 -33.58
C PHE A 337 87.50 -41.60 -32.17
N ASP A 338 88.70 -41.34 -31.66
CA ASP A 338 90.06 -41.25 -32.22
C ASP A 338 91.08 -41.24 -31.07
N ASP A 339 92.29 -41.72 -31.35
CA ASP A 339 93.49 -41.75 -30.49
C ASP A 339 94.31 -40.46 -30.74
N LEU A 340 94.65 -39.64 -29.72
CA LEU A 340 95.73 -38.64 -29.86
C LEU A 340 96.25 -38.09 -28.50
N PHE A 341 97.56 -38.28 -28.25
CA PHE A 341 98.39 -37.89 -27.08
C PHE A 341 98.28 -38.83 -25.86
N GLY A 342 99.21 -39.77 -25.59
CA GLY A 342 100.65 -39.59 -25.32
C GLY A 342 100.84 -38.90 -23.95
N THR A 343 101.50 -39.44 -22.90
CA THR A 343 102.94 -39.76 -22.83
C THR A 343 103.30 -40.36 -21.44
N THR A 344 104.08 -41.46 -21.43
CA THR A 344 105.23 -41.86 -20.55
C THR A 344 105.27 -41.79 -19.01
N ALA A 345 105.35 -42.99 -18.38
CA ALA A 345 106.46 -43.60 -17.60
C ALA A 345 107.40 -42.81 -16.64
N ALA A 346 107.60 -43.36 -15.41
CA ALA A 346 108.87 -43.57 -14.64
C ALA A 346 108.51 -44.00 -13.18
N VAL A 347 108.69 -45.24 -12.69
CA VAL A 347 109.89 -45.94 -12.12
C VAL A 347 110.60 -45.21 -10.95
N ASP A 348 110.43 -45.72 -9.72
CA ASP A 348 111.46 -45.77 -8.65
C ASP A 348 111.11 -46.84 -7.56
N PRO A 349 112.06 -47.36 -6.75
CA PRO A 349 112.38 -48.79 -6.68
C PRO A 349 112.51 -49.34 -5.24
N PHE A 350 111.49 -49.18 -4.39
CA PHE A 350 111.44 -49.83 -3.07
C PHE A 350 110.06 -50.45 -2.82
N ASN A 351 109.91 -51.77 -3.04
CA ASN A 351 108.75 -52.48 -2.51
C ASN A 351 109.09 -53.91 -2.04
N PHE A 352 109.27 -54.03 -0.74
CA PHE A 352 109.38 -55.26 0.06
C PHE A 352 107.99 -55.91 0.26
N ASN A 353 107.38 -56.55 -0.75
CA ASN A 353 106.08 -57.21 -0.52
C ASN A 353 105.82 -58.52 -1.29
N ASN A 354 106.83 -59.42 -1.30
CA ASN A 354 106.77 -60.72 -1.95
C ASN A 354 106.66 -61.91 -0.96
N GLN A 355 105.79 -61.82 0.06
CA GLN A 355 105.44 -62.96 0.93
C GLN A 355 103.97 -63.39 0.88
N ASN A 356 103.28 -63.10 -0.22
CA ASN A 356 102.07 -63.84 -0.59
C ASN A 356 102.14 -64.12 -2.08
N GLY A 357 102.18 -65.41 -2.45
CA GLY A 357 102.38 -65.97 -3.79
C GLY A 357 101.24 -65.67 -4.77
N MET A 358 100.93 -64.39 -4.95
CA MET A 358 99.97 -63.84 -5.89
C MET A 358 100.76 -62.85 -6.75
N ARG A 359 100.72 -63.00 -8.08
CA ARG A 359 101.51 -62.15 -8.99
C ARG A 359 101.07 -60.71 -8.80
N LYS A 360 101.99 -59.75 -8.96
CA LYS A 360 101.70 -58.32 -8.80
C LYS A 360 100.46 -57.91 -9.63
N ASP A 361 100.36 -58.42 -10.85
CA ASP A 361 99.23 -58.20 -11.75
C ASP A 361 97.89 -58.71 -11.19
N ASP A 362 97.89 -59.80 -10.42
CA ASP A 362 96.68 -60.35 -9.78
C ASP A 362 96.27 -59.51 -8.57
N LYS A 363 97.24 -59.00 -7.79
CA LYS A 363 96.97 -58.06 -6.69
C LYS A 363 96.43 -56.75 -7.24
N ASP A 364 97.01 -56.22 -8.31
CA ASP A 364 96.60 -54.96 -8.92
C ASP A 364 95.21 -55.10 -9.59
N ARG A 365 94.91 -56.25 -10.22
CA ARG A 365 93.55 -56.55 -10.71
C ARG A 365 92.52 -56.63 -9.60
N LEU A 366 92.83 -57.31 -8.50
CA LEU A 366 91.93 -57.41 -7.34
C LEU A 366 91.73 -56.04 -6.68
N ILE A 367 92.78 -55.23 -6.54
CA ILE A 367 92.69 -53.85 -6.03
C ILE A 367 91.79 -53.01 -6.95
N GLN A 368 91.95 -53.08 -8.27
CA GLN A 368 91.10 -52.34 -9.20
C GLN A 368 89.63 -52.83 -9.17
N GLN A 369 89.39 -54.12 -8.97
CA GLN A 369 88.06 -54.67 -8.83
C GLN A 369 87.40 -54.17 -7.53
N LEU A 370 88.08 -54.32 -6.38
CA LEU A 370 87.58 -53.86 -5.08
C LEU A 370 87.43 -52.32 -5.05
N THR A 371 88.29 -51.56 -5.72
CA THR A 371 88.17 -50.10 -5.80
C THR A 371 86.93 -49.70 -6.61
N ARG A 372 86.66 -50.39 -7.72
CA ARG A 372 85.43 -50.18 -8.51
C ARG A 372 84.17 -50.58 -7.72
N GLU A 373 84.23 -51.67 -6.97
CA GLU A 373 83.13 -52.14 -6.13
C GLU A 373 82.87 -51.19 -4.95
N ILE A 374 83.91 -50.69 -4.28
CA ILE A 374 83.79 -49.65 -3.25
C ILE A 374 83.20 -48.37 -3.84
N GLN A 375 83.57 -48.00 -5.07
CA GLN A 375 83.04 -46.81 -5.73
C GLN A 375 81.54 -46.99 -6.10
N ALA A 376 81.17 -48.14 -6.66
CA ALA A 376 79.77 -48.47 -6.95
C ALA A 376 78.91 -48.50 -5.68
N LEU A 377 79.39 -49.13 -4.60
CA LEU A 377 78.68 -49.16 -3.32
C LEU A 377 78.55 -47.77 -2.68
N LYS A 378 79.54 -46.88 -2.87
CA LYS A 378 79.42 -45.48 -2.41
C LYS A 378 78.37 -44.71 -3.20
N GLU A 379 78.30 -44.93 -4.51
CA GLU A 379 77.28 -44.32 -5.36
C GLU A 379 75.88 -44.83 -5.01
N GLU A 380 75.71 -46.13 -4.79
CA GLU A 380 74.45 -46.72 -4.30
C GLU A 380 74.03 -46.20 -2.91
N LEU A 381 74.99 -45.99 -2.01
CA LEU A 381 74.70 -45.45 -0.68
C LEU A 381 74.27 -43.98 -0.78
N GLU A 382 74.87 -43.22 -1.69
CA GLU A 382 74.50 -41.83 -1.93
C GLU A 382 73.13 -41.70 -2.59
N THR A 383 72.79 -42.57 -3.56
CA THR A 383 71.45 -42.60 -4.15
C THR A 383 70.39 -42.99 -3.12
N PHE A 384 70.66 -44.00 -2.28
CA PHE A 384 69.75 -44.40 -1.19
C PHE A 384 69.55 -43.27 -0.17
N ARG A 385 70.60 -42.52 0.18
CA ARG A 385 70.49 -41.35 1.06
C ARG A 385 69.65 -40.24 0.45
N GLN A 386 69.83 -39.96 -0.84
CA GLN A 386 69.03 -38.96 -1.55
C GLN A 386 67.56 -39.36 -1.62
N GLU A 387 67.27 -40.63 -1.88
CA GLU A 387 65.91 -41.15 -1.94
C GLU A 387 65.23 -41.12 -0.56
N SER A 388 65.93 -41.53 0.49
CA SER A 388 65.47 -41.40 1.88
C SER A 388 65.22 -39.93 2.27
N GLY A 389 66.11 -39.02 1.86
CA GLY A 389 65.96 -37.57 2.08
C GLY A 389 64.71 -37.00 1.39
N ARG A 390 64.45 -37.40 0.13
CA ARG A 390 63.23 -37.03 -0.60
C ARG A 390 61.98 -37.56 0.08
N LEU A 391 61.98 -38.82 0.53
CA LEU A 391 60.85 -39.42 1.24
C LEU A 391 60.56 -38.69 2.56
N CYS A 392 61.60 -38.38 3.34
CA CYS A 392 61.45 -37.61 4.57
C CYS A 392 60.89 -36.20 4.32
N GLN A 393 61.27 -35.53 3.24
CA GLN A 393 60.72 -34.22 2.87
C GLN A 393 59.25 -34.33 2.45
N ALA A 394 58.90 -35.34 1.65
CA ALA A 394 57.51 -35.60 1.25
C ALA A 394 56.60 -35.88 2.46
N LEU A 395 57.07 -36.69 3.41
CA LEU A 395 56.32 -36.99 4.63
C LEU A 395 56.14 -35.76 5.53
N ARG A 396 57.17 -34.90 5.66
CA ARG A 396 57.02 -33.63 6.39
C ARG A 396 56.04 -32.69 5.73
N GLY A 397 56.06 -32.61 4.39
CA GLY A 397 55.06 -31.86 3.63
C GLY A 397 53.64 -32.33 3.94
N ARG A 398 53.43 -33.66 3.94
CA ARG A 398 52.13 -34.25 4.25
C ARG A 398 51.66 -34.00 5.68
N VAL A 399 52.58 -34.02 6.66
CA VAL A 399 52.25 -33.68 8.05
C VAL A 399 51.80 -32.22 8.16
N ASN A 400 52.52 -31.28 7.53
CA ASN A 400 52.14 -29.87 7.55
C ASN A 400 50.78 -29.62 6.88
N GLU A 401 50.49 -30.31 5.78
CA GLU A 401 49.17 -30.25 5.12
C GLU A 401 48.06 -30.73 6.05
N LEU A 402 48.24 -31.89 6.69
CA LEU A 402 47.25 -32.45 7.62
C LEU A 402 47.05 -31.56 8.86
N GLU A 403 48.11 -30.92 9.37
CA GLU A 403 48.02 -29.96 10.47
C GLU A 403 47.23 -28.70 10.06
N ALA A 404 47.43 -28.21 8.83
CA ALA A 404 46.66 -27.09 8.28
C ALA A 404 45.18 -27.45 8.08
N GLU A 405 44.90 -28.62 7.51
CA GLU A 405 43.54 -29.15 7.34
C GLU A 405 42.82 -29.29 8.69
N LEU A 406 43.51 -29.79 9.73
CA LEU A 406 42.95 -29.94 11.07
C LEU A 406 42.64 -28.59 11.73
N ALA A 407 43.50 -27.58 11.54
CA ALA A 407 43.28 -26.22 12.03
C ALA A 407 42.06 -25.57 11.35
N GLU A 408 41.93 -25.73 10.03
CA GLU A 408 40.79 -25.24 9.26
C GLU A 408 39.48 -25.90 9.73
N GLN A 409 39.46 -27.23 9.88
CA GLN A 409 38.30 -27.96 10.40
C GLN A 409 37.90 -27.52 11.82
N SER A 410 38.88 -27.24 12.67
CA SER A 410 38.63 -26.75 14.04
C SER A 410 37.98 -25.36 14.03
N HIS A 411 38.45 -24.47 13.16
CA HIS A 411 37.85 -23.13 12.99
C HIS A 411 36.42 -23.21 12.46
N LEU A 412 36.18 -24.03 11.42
CA LEU A 412 34.84 -24.25 10.87
C LEU A 412 33.86 -24.81 11.91
N ARG A 413 34.33 -25.73 12.76
CA ARG A 413 33.51 -26.29 13.84
C ARG A 413 33.15 -25.24 14.90
N LEU A 414 34.09 -24.36 15.28
CA LEU A 414 33.82 -23.28 16.24
C LEU A 414 32.83 -22.26 15.66
N GLN A 415 32.97 -21.91 14.39
CA GLN A 415 32.04 -21.04 13.68
C GLN A 415 30.64 -21.65 13.63
N ALA A 416 30.51 -22.94 13.27
CA ALA A 416 29.23 -23.63 13.24
C ALA A 416 28.56 -23.73 14.62
N ALA A 417 29.35 -23.84 15.69
CA ALA A 417 28.86 -23.83 17.07
C ALA A 417 28.28 -22.45 17.44
N GLY A 418 28.98 -21.36 17.11
CA GLY A 418 28.49 -19.99 17.33
C GLY A 418 27.21 -19.68 16.54
N GLU A 419 27.15 -20.08 15.27
CA GLU A 419 25.94 -19.95 14.44
C GLU A 419 24.75 -20.74 15.02
N SER A 420 25.01 -21.93 15.57
CA SER A 420 23.97 -22.76 16.20
C SER A 420 23.44 -22.14 17.49
N GLU A 421 24.28 -21.47 18.28
CA GLU A 421 23.89 -20.77 19.50
C GLU A 421 23.07 -19.51 19.18
N PHE A 422 23.49 -18.75 18.16
CA PHE A 422 22.75 -17.61 17.65
C PHE A 422 21.35 -18.01 17.14
N LEU A 423 21.27 -19.06 16.31
CA LEU A 423 20.00 -19.55 15.79
C LEU A 423 19.05 -20.06 16.88
N LYS A 424 19.58 -20.61 17.98
CA LYS A 424 18.76 -20.98 19.14
C LYS A 424 18.18 -19.77 19.84
N ALA A 425 18.97 -18.72 20.05
CA ALA A 425 18.50 -17.48 20.66
C ALA A 425 17.41 -16.82 19.81
N GLU A 426 17.62 -16.73 18.49
CA GLU A 426 16.63 -16.16 17.57
C GLU A 426 15.31 -16.98 17.54
N LEU A 427 15.40 -18.30 17.65
CA LEU A 427 14.24 -19.19 17.70
C LEU A 427 13.43 -19.02 19.00
N ASP A 428 14.09 -18.74 20.13
CA ASP A 428 13.42 -18.46 21.39
C ASP A 428 12.77 -17.06 21.41
N ASP A 429 13.38 -16.07 20.76
CA ASP A 429 12.76 -14.75 20.58
C ASP A 429 11.53 -14.83 19.67
N LEU A 430 11.60 -15.58 18.57
CA LEU A 430 10.45 -15.82 17.69
C LEU A 430 9.31 -16.53 18.41
N ARG A 431 9.61 -17.45 19.32
CA ARG A 431 8.59 -18.11 20.17
C ARG A 431 7.88 -17.12 21.09
N ARG A 432 8.62 -16.20 21.71
CA ARG A 432 8.04 -15.14 22.55
C ARG A 432 7.11 -14.23 21.75
N VAL A 433 7.56 -13.78 20.58
CA VAL A 433 6.74 -12.93 19.70
C VAL A 433 5.46 -13.65 19.26
N ARG A 434 5.55 -14.95 18.95
CA ARG A 434 4.38 -15.77 18.61
C ARG A 434 3.38 -15.86 19.77
N GLU A 435 3.87 -16.09 20.99
CA GLU A 435 3.02 -16.16 22.20
C GLU A 435 2.35 -14.81 22.50
N ASP A 436 3.08 -13.71 22.37
CA ASP A 436 2.53 -12.35 22.53
C ASP A 436 1.47 -12.04 21.46
N THR A 437 1.69 -12.47 20.22
CA THR A 437 0.73 -12.32 19.12
C THR A 437 -0.54 -13.13 19.39
N GLU A 438 -0.41 -14.38 19.88
CA GLU A 438 -1.56 -15.21 20.26
C GLU A 438 -2.35 -14.60 21.44
N ASN A 439 -1.67 -13.95 22.39
CA ASN A 439 -2.30 -13.22 23.49
C ASN A 439 -3.06 -11.98 23.01
N GLN A 440 -2.45 -11.19 22.11
CA GLN A 440 -3.09 -10.04 21.49
C GLN A 440 -4.31 -10.45 20.65
N GLN A 441 -4.21 -11.54 19.88
CA GLN A 441 -5.33 -12.06 19.09
C GLN A 441 -6.49 -12.48 19.99
N ARG A 442 -6.24 -13.14 21.13
CA ARG A 442 -7.28 -13.45 22.12
C ARG A 442 -7.96 -12.18 22.65
N SER A 443 -7.18 -11.16 22.99
CA SER A 443 -7.73 -9.87 23.45
C SER A 443 -8.60 -9.19 22.39
N LEU A 444 -8.18 -9.19 21.12
CA LEU A 444 -8.98 -8.66 20.01
C LEU A 444 -10.31 -9.39 19.86
N THR A 445 -10.31 -10.73 19.91
CA THR A 445 -11.57 -11.50 19.82
C THR A 445 -12.54 -11.23 20.98
N GLU A 446 -12.04 -10.90 22.18
CA GLU A 446 -12.90 -10.47 23.28
C GLU A 446 -13.48 -9.07 23.07
N ILE A 447 -12.70 -8.15 22.50
CA ILE A 447 -13.15 -6.79 22.16
C ILE A 447 -14.20 -6.84 21.05
N GLU A 448 -14.00 -7.66 20.02
CA GLU A 448 -14.97 -7.87 18.94
C GLU A 448 -16.31 -8.39 19.45
N LYS A 449 -16.30 -9.40 20.35
CA LYS A 449 -17.52 -9.90 21.00
C LYS A 449 -18.25 -8.80 21.78
N LYS A 450 -17.52 -7.95 22.49
CA LYS A 450 -18.11 -6.81 23.23
C LYS A 450 -18.69 -5.76 22.27
N ALA A 451 -18.01 -5.47 21.17
CA ALA A 451 -18.49 -4.55 20.15
C ALA A 451 -19.79 -5.07 19.51
N GLN A 452 -19.82 -6.35 19.13
CA GLN A 452 -21.01 -6.99 18.54
C GLN A 452 -22.20 -7.00 19.52
N ALA A 453 -21.96 -7.27 20.80
CA ALA A 453 -23.00 -7.17 21.82
C ALA A 453 -23.53 -5.73 21.99
N ASN A 454 -22.66 -4.73 21.85
CA ASN A 454 -23.05 -3.32 21.93
C ASN A 454 -23.85 -2.88 20.69
N GLU A 455 -23.44 -3.31 19.50
CA GLU A 455 -24.15 -3.07 18.24
C GLU A 455 -25.57 -3.66 18.28
N GLN A 456 -25.73 -4.88 18.81
CA GLN A 456 -27.06 -5.46 19.03
C GLN A 456 -27.93 -4.63 20.00
N ARG A 457 -27.33 -4.02 21.03
CA ARG A 457 -28.06 -3.12 21.94
C ARG A 457 -28.49 -1.84 21.24
N TYR A 458 -27.61 -1.25 20.42
CA TYR A 458 -27.94 -0.07 19.62
C TYR A 458 -29.05 -0.36 18.60
N SER A 459 -29.01 -1.52 17.95
CA SER A 459 -30.04 -1.90 16.98
C SER A 459 -31.41 -2.03 17.64
N LYS A 460 -31.49 -2.71 18.80
CA LYS A 460 -32.72 -2.78 19.60
C LYS A 460 -33.22 -1.40 20.05
N LEU A 461 -32.32 -0.50 20.44
CA LEU A 461 -32.68 0.85 20.82
C LEU A 461 -33.22 1.67 19.63
N LYS A 462 -32.62 1.49 18.45
CA LYS A 462 -33.08 2.11 17.19
C LYS A 462 -34.48 1.62 16.81
N GLU A 463 -34.76 0.32 16.92
CA GLU A 463 -36.10 -0.24 16.73
C GLU A 463 -37.10 0.42 17.69
N LYS A 464 -36.79 0.49 18.99
CA LYS A 464 -37.66 1.13 19.99
C LYS A 464 -37.89 2.63 19.74
N TYR A 465 -36.84 3.36 19.33
CA TYR A 465 -36.98 4.75 18.95
C TYR A 465 -37.89 4.92 17.72
N THR A 466 -37.76 4.04 16.73
CA THR A 466 -38.61 4.05 15.52
C THR A 466 -40.06 3.76 15.86
N GLU A 467 -40.33 2.75 16.71
CA GLU A 467 -41.66 2.45 17.25
C GLU A 467 -42.26 3.67 17.98
N LEU A 468 -41.46 4.37 18.79
CA LEU A 468 -41.91 5.54 19.52
C LEU A 468 -42.28 6.71 18.60
N VAL A 469 -41.45 6.97 17.57
CA VAL A 469 -41.73 8.00 16.56
C VAL A 469 -43.02 7.66 15.79
N GLN A 470 -43.21 6.40 15.41
CA GLN A 470 -44.43 5.93 14.75
C GLN A 470 -45.67 6.13 15.64
N SER A 471 -45.57 5.75 16.91
CA SER A 471 -46.63 5.93 17.91
C SER A 471 -46.99 7.40 18.11
N HIS A 472 -45.99 8.28 18.18
CA HIS A 472 -46.20 9.72 18.29
C HIS A 472 -46.91 10.29 17.05
N ALA A 473 -46.51 9.87 15.85
CA ALA A 473 -47.17 10.25 14.60
C ALA A 473 -48.64 9.80 14.55
N ASP A 474 -48.93 8.59 15.00
CA ASP A 474 -50.30 8.07 15.07
C ASP A 474 -51.15 8.79 16.14
N LEU A 475 -50.56 9.16 17.27
CA LEU A 475 -51.22 9.99 18.29
C LEU A 475 -51.56 11.38 17.77
N LEU A 476 -50.67 12.01 17.01
CA LEU A 476 -50.96 13.28 16.34
C LEU A 476 -52.11 13.16 15.35
N ARG A 477 -52.15 12.07 14.56
CA ARG A 477 -53.25 11.79 13.63
C ARG A 477 -54.58 11.60 14.36
N ARG A 478 -54.58 10.86 15.48
CA ARG A 478 -55.77 10.69 16.33
C ARG A 478 -56.22 11.99 16.99
N ASN A 479 -55.28 12.81 17.46
CA ASN A 479 -55.60 14.11 18.06
C ASN A 479 -56.26 15.05 17.03
N ALA A 480 -55.74 15.07 15.80
CA ALA A 480 -56.34 15.81 14.70
C ALA A 480 -57.77 15.32 14.39
N GLU A 481 -58.00 14.00 14.36
CA GLU A 481 -59.33 13.44 14.13
C GLU A 481 -60.31 13.74 15.28
N VAL A 482 -59.87 13.63 16.54
CA VAL A 482 -60.69 13.99 17.71
C VAL A 482 -61.04 15.49 17.68
N THR A 483 -60.10 16.35 17.30
CA THR A 483 -60.35 17.80 17.15
C THR A 483 -61.39 18.06 16.04
N ARG A 484 -61.34 17.31 14.94
CA ARG A 484 -62.33 17.36 13.86
C ARG A 484 -63.71 16.87 14.34
N GLN A 485 -63.77 15.79 15.10
CA GLN A 485 -65.02 15.30 15.68
C GLN A 485 -65.61 16.28 16.70
N MET A 486 -64.77 16.91 17.52
CA MET A 486 -65.19 17.93 18.49
C MET A 486 -65.78 19.18 17.80
N THR A 487 -65.18 19.63 16.70
CA THR A 487 -65.70 20.77 15.93
C THR A 487 -67.05 20.44 15.26
N VAL A 488 -67.21 19.24 14.71
CA VAL A 488 -68.51 18.76 14.19
C VAL A 488 -69.56 18.66 15.30
N ALA A 489 -69.20 18.10 16.46
CA ALA A 489 -70.11 17.98 17.59
C ALA A 489 -70.55 19.34 18.14
N ARG A 490 -69.63 20.33 18.20
CA ARG A 490 -69.96 21.71 18.58
C ARG A 490 -70.93 22.35 17.59
N ALA A 491 -70.69 22.20 16.29
CA ALA A 491 -71.59 22.73 15.26
C ALA A 491 -73.00 22.13 15.38
N ALA A 492 -73.11 20.82 15.61
CA ALA A 492 -74.39 20.15 15.85
C ALA A 492 -75.06 20.62 17.15
N GLN A 493 -74.27 20.87 18.22
CA GLN A 493 -74.80 21.39 19.47
C GLN A 493 -75.34 22.83 19.33
N ASP A 494 -74.62 23.69 18.60
CA ASP A 494 -75.06 25.05 18.30
C ASP A 494 -76.38 25.05 17.49
N GLU A 495 -76.53 24.10 16.56
CA GLU A 495 -77.76 23.92 15.78
C GLU A 495 -78.93 23.44 16.66
N VAL A 496 -78.69 22.50 17.58
CA VAL A 496 -79.69 22.05 18.56
C VAL A 496 -80.09 23.18 19.51
N GLU A 497 -79.15 24.01 19.97
CA GLU A 497 -79.46 25.17 20.80
C GLU A 497 -80.28 26.22 20.04
N SER A 498 -80.00 26.43 18.75
CA SER A 498 -80.79 27.31 17.88
C SER A 498 -82.24 26.80 17.73
N ILE A 499 -82.41 25.52 17.43
CA ILE A 499 -83.73 24.87 17.34
C ILE A 499 -84.48 24.98 18.68
N ARG A 500 -83.78 24.77 19.80
CA ARG A 500 -84.36 24.90 21.14
C ARG A 500 -84.84 26.31 21.43
N LYS A 501 -84.08 27.35 21.05
CA LYS A 501 -84.49 28.75 21.17
C LYS A 501 -85.72 29.04 20.32
N GLU A 502 -85.75 28.62 19.06
CA GLU A 502 -86.93 28.78 18.20
C GLU A 502 -88.18 28.07 18.77
N MET A 503 -88.00 26.87 19.32
CA MET A 503 -89.09 26.14 19.97
C MET A 503 -89.59 26.84 21.23
N GLN A 504 -88.69 27.42 22.03
CA GLN A 504 -89.04 28.18 23.23
C GLN A 504 -89.78 29.48 22.88
N GLU A 505 -89.34 30.21 21.87
CA GLU A 505 -90.07 31.38 21.35
C GLU A 505 -91.47 31.02 20.84
N LYS A 506 -91.62 29.86 20.16
CA LYS A 506 -92.94 29.36 19.73
C LYS A 506 -93.82 28.99 20.92
N SER A 507 -93.25 28.39 21.98
CA SER A 507 -93.96 28.06 23.22
C SER A 507 -94.41 29.33 23.97
N GLU A 508 -93.57 30.35 24.08
CA GLU A 508 -93.91 31.62 24.72
C GLU A 508 -95.01 32.35 23.93
N LYS A 509 -94.92 32.35 22.59
CA LYS A 509 -96.00 32.85 21.72
C LYS A 509 -97.31 32.09 21.93
N ALA A 510 -97.27 30.76 22.05
CA ALA A 510 -98.46 29.95 22.32
C ALA A 510 -99.07 30.25 23.69
N GLN A 511 -98.26 30.45 24.74
CA GLN A 511 -98.73 30.86 26.06
C GLN A 511 -99.35 32.28 26.05
N LEU A 512 -98.78 33.21 25.28
CA LEU A 512 -99.36 34.54 25.09
C LEU A 512 -100.73 34.49 24.36
N VAL A 513 -100.88 33.62 23.35
CA VAL A 513 -102.17 33.41 22.67
C VAL A 513 -103.21 32.81 23.63
N GLN A 514 -102.81 31.86 24.47
CA GLN A 514 -103.72 31.24 25.44
C GLN A 514 -104.16 32.20 26.55
N THR A 515 -103.26 33.09 26.99
CA THR A 515 -103.59 34.15 27.98
C THR A 515 -104.47 35.23 27.36
N LEU A 516 -104.25 35.63 26.11
CA LEU A 516 -105.14 36.53 25.37
C LEU A 516 -106.56 35.95 25.27
N SER A 517 -106.71 34.67 24.92
CA SER A 517 -108.02 33.99 24.88
C SER A 517 -108.74 33.99 26.23
N LYS A 518 -108.02 33.84 27.35
CA LYS A 518 -108.60 33.96 28.69
C LYS A 518 -109.10 35.37 28.99
N VAL A 519 -108.31 36.39 28.64
CA VAL A 519 -108.70 37.80 28.84
C VAL A 519 -109.90 38.17 27.96
N GLU A 520 -109.98 37.65 26.74
CA GLU A 520 -111.17 37.81 25.87
C GLU A 520 -112.41 37.16 26.49
N ALA A 521 -112.31 35.97 27.07
CA ALA A 521 -113.42 35.32 27.77
C ALA A 521 -113.85 36.11 29.03
N GLU A 522 -112.90 36.65 29.79
CA GLU A 522 -113.20 37.52 30.94
C GLU A 522 -113.87 38.84 30.53
N LEU A 523 -113.50 39.41 29.37
CA LEU A 523 -114.15 40.58 28.78
C LEU A 523 -115.60 40.30 28.36
N VAL A 524 -115.89 39.11 27.83
CA VAL A 524 -117.27 38.70 27.50
C VAL A 524 -118.13 38.59 28.76
N VAL A 525 -117.61 37.97 29.83
CA VAL A 525 -118.31 37.89 31.13
C VAL A 525 -118.53 39.28 31.73
N LYS A 526 -117.53 40.17 31.64
CA LYS A 526 -117.67 41.58 32.05
C LYS A 526 -118.69 42.34 31.20
N GLY A 527 -118.82 42.01 29.92
CA GLY A 527 -119.86 42.52 29.03
C GLY A 527 -121.27 42.12 29.48
N GLU A 528 -121.47 40.85 29.83
CA GLU A 528 -122.74 40.33 30.36
C GLU A 528 -123.11 40.94 31.73
N GLU A 529 -122.11 41.20 32.59
CA GLU A 529 -122.32 41.91 33.87
C GLU A 529 -122.76 43.37 33.64
N LEU A 530 -122.17 44.06 32.66
CA LEU A 530 -122.52 45.43 32.31
C LEU A 530 -123.97 45.54 31.79
N GLU A 531 -124.42 44.56 30.98
CA GLU A 531 -125.79 44.48 30.46
C GLU A 531 -126.82 44.24 31.58
N ARG A 532 -126.49 43.43 32.60
CA ARG A 532 -127.34 43.25 33.79
C ARG A 532 -127.46 44.53 34.61
N VAL A 533 -126.37 45.28 34.80
CA VAL A 533 -126.38 46.57 35.50
C VAL A 533 -127.17 47.62 34.72
N GLN A 534 -127.11 47.58 33.39
CA GLN A 534 -127.87 48.48 32.52
C GLN A 534 -129.38 48.18 32.55
N SER A 535 -129.78 46.93 32.72
CA SER A 535 -131.19 46.52 32.92
C SER A 535 -131.73 46.91 34.31
N CYS A 536 -130.93 46.78 35.37
CA CYS A 536 -131.31 47.24 36.73
C CYS A 536 -131.47 48.77 36.84
N LEU A 537 -130.69 49.55 36.09
CA LEU A 537 -130.77 51.02 36.09
C LEU A 537 -132.01 51.57 35.36
N VAL A 538 -132.61 50.82 34.43
CA VAL A 538 -133.88 51.21 33.78
C VAL A 538 -135.05 51.06 34.75
N THR A 539 -135.03 50.04 35.61
CA THR A 539 -136.08 49.80 36.62
C THR A 539 -136.05 50.76 37.80
N GLU A 540 -134.90 51.33 38.17
CA GLU A 540 -134.82 52.38 39.22
C GLU A 540 -135.16 53.80 38.71
N ARG A 541 -135.13 54.03 37.39
CA ARG A 541 -135.43 55.34 36.81
C ARG A 541 -136.93 55.70 36.83
N GLU A 542 -137.81 54.71 36.96
CA GLU A 542 -139.27 54.91 37.02
C GLU A 542 -139.82 55.11 38.44
N SER A 543 -139.06 54.80 39.50
CA SER A 543 -139.51 54.90 40.90
C SER A 543 -138.96 56.12 41.68
N GLY A 544 -137.98 56.84 41.14
CA GLY A 544 -137.28 57.94 41.84
C GLY A 544 -137.78 59.38 41.60
N VAL A 545 -138.70 59.62 40.67
CA VAL A 545 -139.07 60.99 40.23
C VAL A 545 -140.09 61.71 41.14
N LYS A 546 -140.56 61.10 42.25
CA LYS A 546 -141.56 61.74 43.13
C LYS A 546 -141.12 62.07 44.55
N THR A 547 -139.86 61.89 44.92
CA THR A 547 -139.41 62.13 46.31
C THR A 547 -137.98 62.64 46.44
N ALA A 548 -137.58 63.67 45.68
CA ALA A 548 -136.33 64.40 45.94
C ALA A 548 -136.32 65.88 45.43
N GLU A 549 -137.49 66.53 45.36
CA GLU A 549 -137.62 67.99 45.46
C GLU A 549 -137.90 68.36 46.93
N ALA A 550 -136.93 68.17 47.82
CA ALA A 550 -136.86 68.81 49.13
C ALA A 550 -135.55 68.37 49.82
N LEU A 551 -134.73 69.35 50.21
CA LEU A 551 -133.40 69.25 50.84
C LEU A 551 -132.26 69.03 49.81
N GLN A 552 -131.85 70.01 49.01
CA GLN A 552 -131.53 71.41 49.33
C GLN A 552 -130.69 71.56 50.60
N ASN A 553 -129.38 71.48 50.41
CA ASN A 553 -128.39 72.38 51.01
C ASN A 553 -128.36 72.51 52.55
N GLN A 554 -127.87 71.46 53.21
CA GLN A 554 -126.93 71.51 54.34
C GLN A 554 -126.11 70.22 54.20
N LEU A 555 -124.82 70.16 53.92
CA LEU A 555 -123.72 70.88 54.55
C LEU A 555 -122.53 70.79 53.59
N ASN A 556 -122.42 71.78 52.70
CA ASN A 556 -121.13 72.18 52.15
C ASN A 556 -120.40 72.94 53.27
N GLU A 557 -119.60 72.23 54.05
CA GLU A 557 -118.41 72.81 54.64
C GLU A 557 -117.22 72.14 53.93
N LYS A 558 -116.58 72.83 52.97
CA LYS A 558 -115.64 73.93 53.22
C LYS A 558 -114.54 73.43 54.19
N VAL A 559 -113.26 73.55 53.91
CA VAL A 559 -112.63 74.57 53.09
C VAL A 559 -111.13 74.25 53.02
N ARG A 560 -110.60 74.36 51.80
CA ARG A 560 -109.28 74.89 51.40
C ARG A 560 -107.99 74.31 52.01
N ARG A 561 -106.97 74.39 51.13
CA ARG A 561 -105.51 74.48 51.42
C ARG A 561 -104.92 73.16 51.89
N CYS A 562 -103.70 72.75 51.54
CA CYS A 562 -102.48 73.40 51.04
C CYS A 562 -101.72 72.31 50.24
N LEU A 563 -101.14 72.58 49.07
CA LEU A 563 -99.78 73.13 48.88
C LEU A 563 -98.64 72.28 49.46
N PHE A 564 -97.67 72.00 48.58
CA PHE A 564 -96.22 71.96 48.82
C PHE A 564 -95.68 70.74 49.61
N PHE A 565 -94.49 70.20 49.37
CA PHE A 565 -93.21 70.72 48.84
C PHE A 565 -92.37 69.52 48.35
N LYS A 566 -91.71 69.54 47.17
CA LYS A 566 -90.32 70.03 46.91
C LYS A 566 -89.26 69.28 47.76
N VAL A 567 -88.17 68.66 47.27
CA VAL A 567 -87.17 68.92 46.20
C VAL A 567 -85.77 68.98 46.86
N HIS A 568 -84.76 68.41 46.17
CA HIS A 568 -83.32 68.72 46.23
C HIS A 568 -82.53 68.29 47.49
N VAL A 569 -81.22 68.03 47.50
CA VAL A 569 -80.12 67.78 46.53
C VAL A 569 -78.86 67.50 47.39
N ARG A 570 -77.76 67.03 46.76
CA ARG A 570 -76.33 67.14 47.20
C ARG A 570 -75.86 66.10 48.23
N CYS A 571 -74.59 65.70 48.32
CA CYS A 571 -73.29 66.13 47.76
C CYS A 571 -72.30 64.95 47.99
N GLY A 572 -71.32 64.66 47.12
CA GLY A 572 -69.88 64.94 47.38
C GLY A 572 -69.16 63.71 48.01
N VAL A 573 -67.90 63.36 47.79
CA VAL A 573 -66.67 64.10 47.42
C VAL A 573 -65.62 63.10 46.85
N ARG A 574 -64.64 63.67 46.13
CA ARG A 574 -63.40 63.13 45.49
C ARG A 574 -62.41 62.48 46.50
N VAL A 575 -61.31 61.81 46.09
CA VAL A 575 -59.99 62.39 45.71
C VAL A 575 -59.06 61.37 45.03
N THR A 576 -58.20 61.93 44.16
CA THR A 576 -57.12 61.41 43.33
C THR A 576 -55.73 61.33 44.03
N VAL A 577 -54.93 60.31 43.67
CA VAL A 577 -53.53 60.33 43.13
C VAL A 577 -52.36 61.02 43.90
N VAL A 578 -51.33 60.20 44.20
CA VAL A 578 -49.84 60.38 44.21
C VAL A 578 -49.13 61.18 45.34
N GLY A 579 -48.25 60.47 46.07
CA GLY A 579 -46.79 60.71 46.00
C GLY A 579 -46.01 61.24 47.21
N VAL A 580 -44.82 60.63 47.38
CA VAL A 580 -43.51 61.22 47.81
C VAL A 580 -43.03 61.01 49.27
N ARG A 581 -41.96 60.18 49.38
CA ARG A 581 -40.70 60.25 50.20
C ARG A 581 -40.83 60.65 51.69
N VAL A 582 -40.17 60.02 52.66
CA VAL A 582 -38.72 59.85 52.97
C VAL A 582 -38.74 58.86 54.17
N GLN A 583 -37.90 57.84 54.37
CA GLN A 583 -36.58 57.96 55.02
C GLN A 583 -35.94 56.56 55.20
N GLU A 584 -35.27 56.06 54.17
CA GLU A 584 -33.84 55.72 54.23
C GLU A 584 -33.29 54.95 55.46
N SER A 585 -34.03 53.99 56.00
CA SER A 585 -33.52 53.12 57.10
C SER A 585 -34.17 51.73 57.17
N ARG A 586 -35.08 51.41 56.26
CA ARG A 586 -35.81 50.12 56.23
C ARG A 586 -35.51 49.26 54.99
N GLU A 587 -34.86 49.84 53.97
CA GLU A 587 -34.55 49.19 52.69
C GLU A 587 -33.27 48.34 52.74
N GLN A 588 -32.25 48.75 53.51
CA GLN A 588 -31.04 47.95 53.73
C GLN A 588 -31.27 46.70 54.60
N ALA A 589 -32.23 46.76 55.54
CA ALA A 589 -32.62 45.59 56.32
C ALA A 589 -33.47 44.60 55.50
N LEU A 590 -34.28 45.12 54.57
CA LEU A 590 -35.09 44.31 53.66
C LEU A 590 -34.25 43.70 52.53
N GLU A 591 -33.25 44.39 51.98
CA GLU A 591 -32.35 43.79 50.96
C GLU A 591 -31.46 42.69 51.54
N SER A 592 -30.96 42.82 52.77
CA SER A 592 -30.18 41.74 53.39
C SER A 592 -31.07 40.52 53.74
N GLN A 593 -32.34 40.73 54.11
CA GLN A 593 -33.33 39.65 54.27
C GLN A 593 -33.78 39.06 52.93
N LEU A 594 -33.88 39.87 51.87
CA LEU A 594 -34.25 39.42 50.53
C LEU A 594 -33.11 38.65 49.88
N VAL A 595 -31.84 39.01 50.11
CA VAL A 595 -30.66 38.29 49.62
C VAL A 595 -30.46 36.99 50.41
N ALA A 596 -30.68 36.97 51.73
CA ALA A 596 -30.65 35.73 52.51
C ALA A 596 -31.82 34.79 52.16
N ALA A 597 -33.03 35.33 51.95
CA ALA A 597 -34.18 34.56 51.48
C ALA A 597 -33.99 34.08 50.04
N ARG A 598 -33.43 34.90 49.15
CA ARG A 598 -33.09 34.50 47.77
C ARG A 598 -31.97 33.47 47.76
N TRP A 599 -30.95 33.58 48.60
CA TRP A 599 -29.86 32.61 48.70
C TRP A 599 -30.36 31.29 49.28
N SER A 600 -31.23 31.31 50.29
CA SER A 600 -31.88 30.11 50.82
C SER A 600 -32.83 29.46 49.80
N SER A 601 -33.60 30.26 49.04
CA SER A 601 -34.43 29.75 47.95
C SER A 601 -33.60 29.25 46.76
N LEU A 602 -32.44 29.85 46.49
CA LEU A 602 -31.52 29.41 45.43
C LEU A 602 -30.78 28.13 45.86
N GLN A 603 -30.37 28.03 47.12
CA GLN A 603 -29.73 26.83 47.66
C GLN A 603 -30.73 25.68 47.78
N ALA A 604 -31.98 25.94 48.18
CA ALA A 604 -33.05 24.97 48.12
C ALA A 604 -33.42 24.60 46.68
N ALA A 605 -33.40 25.54 45.73
CA ALA A 605 -33.62 25.25 44.31
C ALA A 605 -32.43 24.50 43.68
N VAL A 606 -31.21 24.71 44.17
CA VAL A 606 -30.01 23.99 43.73
C VAL A 606 -29.99 22.59 44.31
N GLU A 607 -30.26 22.41 45.61
CA GLU A 607 -30.43 21.09 46.24
C GLU A 607 -31.60 20.33 45.62
N GLU A 608 -32.73 21.00 45.34
CA GLU A 608 -33.85 20.39 44.63
C GLU A 608 -33.50 20.09 43.17
N SER A 609 -32.73 20.93 42.48
CA SER A 609 -32.26 20.63 41.13
C SER A 609 -31.22 19.51 41.09
N GLU A 610 -30.38 19.38 42.12
CA GLU A 610 -29.40 18.30 42.28
C GLU A 610 -30.12 17.00 42.63
N ARG A 611 -31.18 17.08 43.44
CA ARG A 611 -32.09 15.95 43.73
C ARG A 611 -32.89 15.56 42.50
N ILE A 612 -33.38 16.51 41.70
CA ILE A 612 -34.08 16.26 40.42
C ILE A 612 -33.10 15.68 39.39
N ILE A 613 -31.84 16.13 39.34
CA ILE A 613 -30.82 15.57 38.45
C ILE A 613 -30.39 14.18 38.92
N GLN A 614 -30.26 13.93 40.23
CA GLN A 614 -29.98 12.60 40.77
C GLN A 614 -31.16 11.64 40.61
N ASP A 615 -32.40 12.09 40.80
CA ASP A 615 -33.61 11.31 40.49
C ASP A 615 -33.75 11.08 38.99
N SER A 616 -33.42 12.06 38.15
CA SER A 616 -33.43 11.91 36.69
C SER A 616 -32.30 10.97 36.21
N LEU A 617 -31.13 11.01 36.84
CA LEU A 617 -30.03 10.05 36.59
C LEU A 617 -30.35 8.64 37.09
N ALA A 618 -31.07 8.52 38.22
CA ALA A 618 -31.56 7.24 38.72
C ALA A 618 -32.74 6.70 37.90
N GLN A 619 -33.51 7.57 37.22
CA GLN A 619 -34.63 7.22 36.35
C GLN A 619 -34.25 7.09 34.86
N ILE A 620 -33.02 7.44 34.46
CA ILE A 620 -32.49 7.17 33.10
C ILE A 620 -32.31 5.65 32.85
N ASP A 621 -32.27 4.83 33.90
CA ASP A 621 -32.26 3.36 33.81
C ASP A 621 -33.66 2.71 33.77
N ASP A 622 -34.76 3.48 33.80
CA ASP A 622 -36.13 2.94 33.69
C ASP A 622 -36.87 3.45 32.43
N PRO A 623 -37.20 2.60 31.42
CA PRO A 623 -37.57 3.04 30.06
C PRO A 623 -38.96 3.68 29.85
N ALA A 624 -39.68 4.15 30.89
CA ALA A 624 -41.13 4.36 30.77
C ALA A 624 -41.68 5.80 30.85
N HIS A 625 -40.89 6.86 31.10
CA HIS A 625 -41.47 8.16 31.51
C HIS A 625 -41.15 9.41 30.66
N LEU A 626 -40.88 9.26 29.36
CA LEU A 626 -40.81 10.38 28.40
C LEU A 626 -42.14 10.62 27.68
N SER A 627 -43.18 11.01 28.43
CA SER A 627 -44.30 11.74 27.85
C SER A 627 -44.97 12.63 28.89
N CYS A 628 -45.00 13.93 28.59
CA CYS A 628 -45.74 15.04 29.21
C CYS A 628 -44.83 16.09 29.85
N THR A 629 -44.56 17.19 29.14
CA THR A 629 -45.28 18.47 29.36
C THR A 629 -44.70 19.58 28.48
N SER A 630 -45.60 20.20 27.73
CA SER A 630 -45.42 21.42 26.95
C SER A 630 -45.54 22.65 27.85
N SER A 631 -44.56 23.55 27.81
CA SER A 631 -44.66 25.02 27.99
C SER A 631 -43.34 25.55 28.57
N PHE A 632 -42.59 26.35 27.82
CA PHE A 632 -42.03 27.66 28.23
C PHE A 632 -41.01 28.16 27.19
N GLY A 633 -41.38 29.26 26.52
CA GLY A 633 -40.69 29.88 25.39
C GLY A 633 -39.48 30.82 25.62
N PRO A 634 -38.75 30.90 26.76
CA PRO A 634 -37.51 31.69 26.80
C PRO A 634 -36.21 30.88 26.87
N HIS A 635 -36.25 29.54 26.80
CA HIS A 635 -35.02 28.69 26.82
C HIS A 635 -34.48 28.33 25.42
N ALA A 636 -35.19 28.70 24.35
CA ALA A 636 -34.78 28.39 22.98
C ALA A 636 -33.47 29.10 22.60
N ASP A 637 -33.23 30.34 23.05
CA ASP A 637 -32.06 31.12 22.64
C ASP A 637 -30.77 30.68 23.36
N PHE A 638 -30.87 30.26 24.63
CA PHE A 638 -29.72 29.73 25.39
C PHE A 638 -29.38 28.29 24.96
N CYS A 639 -30.39 27.47 24.67
CA CYS A 639 -30.18 26.15 24.10
C CYS A 639 -29.60 26.25 22.68
N HIS A 640 -30.01 27.21 21.84
CA HIS A 640 -29.42 27.42 20.51
C HIS A 640 -27.94 27.81 20.57
N PHE A 641 -27.54 28.61 21.57
CA PHE A 641 -26.14 29.00 21.80
C PHE A 641 -25.24 27.85 22.27
N LEU A 642 -25.76 26.98 23.15
CA LEU A 642 -25.01 25.80 23.65
C LEU A 642 -25.00 24.63 22.67
N PHE A 643 -26.07 24.43 21.87
CA PHE A 643 -26.13 23.36 20.86
C PHE A 643 -25.12 23.57 19.72
N GLN A 644 -24.73 24.82 19.45
CA GLN A 644 -23.74 25.15 18.42
C GLN A 644 -22.29 24.84 18.84
N LYS A 645 -21.99 24.80 20.15
CA LYS A 645 -20.64 24.53 20.68
C LYS A 645 -20.38 23.09 21.10
N LEU A 646 -21.41 22.25 21.25
CA LEU A 646 -21.28 20.89 21.81
C LEU A 646 -21.78 19.76 20.89
N ARG A 647 -21.85 19.98 19.57
CA ARG A 647 -22.22 18.91 18.62
C ARG A 647 -21.05 17.94 18.38
N PRO A 648 -21.22 16.62 18.54
CA PRO A 648 -20.30 15.62 18.01
C PRO A 648 -20.24 15.77 16.47
N ARG A 649 -19.03 15.83 15.90
CA ARG A 649 -18.79 16.03 14.46
C ARG A 649 -19.05 14.77 13.62
N GLY A 650 -20.28 14.29 13.63
CA GLY A 650 -20.73 13.22 12.76
C GLY A 650 -22.24 13.09 12.81
N LEU A 651 -22.95 13.88 11.98
CA LEU A 651 -24.36 13.68 11.60
C LEU A 651 -24.74 14.73 10.55
N GLU A 652 -25.22 14.22 9.41
CA GLU A 652 -25.75 14.89 8.21
C GLU A 652 -25.95 16.41 8.31
N LEU A 653 -25.23 17.12 7.45
CA LEU A 653 -25.39 18.55 7.21
C LEU A 653 -26.83 18.83 6.78
N LYS A 654 -27.56 19.65 7.55
CA LYS A 654 -28.87 20.15 7.14
C LYS A 654 -28.69 20.86 5.80
N GLN A 655 -29.34 20.34 4.75
CA GLN A 655 -29.21 20.79 3.37
C GLN A 655 -29.41 22.31 3.17
N GLY A 656 -30.09 23.02 4.07
CA GLY A 656 -30.38 24.46 3.93
C GLY A 656 -29.22 25.44 4.18
N GLU A 657 -28.10 25.04 4.79
CA GLU A 657 -26.99 25.94 5.19
C GLU A 657 -25.69 25.76 4.38
N LEU A 658 -25.66 24.82 3.43
CA LEU A 658 -24.45 24.42 2.68
C LEU A 658 -23.79 25.59 1.93
N GLY A 659 -24.58 26.50 1.36
CA GLY A 659 -24.05 27.61 0.56
C GLY A 659 -23.27 28.65 1.39
N ASP A 660 -23.73 28.97 2.60
CA ASP A 660 -23.01 29.89 3.49
C ASP A 660 -21.72 29.23 4.03
N LEU A 661 -21.75 27.91 4.20
CA LEU A 661 -20.61 27.13 4.69
C LEU A 661 -19.45 27.05 3.69
N VAL A 662 -19.72 27.00 2.38
CA VAL A 662 -18.66 27.06 1.35
C VAL A 662 -17.90 28.38 1.42
N GLU A 663 -18.62 29.50 1.41
CA GLU A 663 -18.01 30.83 1.44
C GLU A 663 -17.26 31.06 2.76
N GLN A 664 -17.85 30.64 3.88
CA GLN A 664 -17.20 30.67 5.20
C GLN A 664 -15.90 29.85 5.22
N GLU A 665 -15.91 28.63 4.67
CA GLU A 665 -14.75 27.76 4.71
C GLU A 665 -13.63 28.22 3.77
N MET A 666 -13.99 28.69 2.56
CA MET A 666 -13.03 29.27 1.62
C MET A 666 -12.40 30.55 2.21
N ALA A 667 -13.19 31.38 2.89
CA ALA A 667 -12.68 32.55 3.61
C ALA A 667 -11.77 32.16 4.79
N ALA A 668 -12.17 31.16 5.58
CA ALA A 668 -11.35 30.65 6.69
C ALA A 668 -10.02 30.07 6.20
N THR A 669 -10.05 29.34 5.08
CA THR A 669 -8.85 28.78 4.43
C THR A 669 -7.93 29.90 3.93
N SER A 670 -8.47 30.92 3.26
CA SER A 670 -7.68 32.08 2.83
C SER A 670 -7.04 32.81 4.00
N SER A 671 -7.78 33.00 5.11
CA SER A 671 -7.27 33.62 6.34
C SER A 671 -6.16 32.78 6.98
N ALA A 672 -6.32 31.45 7.02
CA ALA A 672 -5.29 30.54 7.53
C ALA A 672 -4.00 30.63 6.72
N VAL A 673 -4.09 30.69 5.39
CA VAL A 673 -2.92 30.83 4.50
C VAL A 673 -2.25 32.20 4.66
N GLU A 674 -3.01 33.27 4.84
CA GLU A 674 -2.45 34.62 5.10
C GLU A 674 -1.77 34.69 6.46
N SER A 675 -2.37 34.12 7.50
CA SER A 675 -1.78 34.01 8.84
C SER A 675 -0.49 33.18 8.81
N ALA A 676 -0.50 32.07 8.07
CA ALA A 676 0.69 31.24 7.83
C ALA A 676 1.81 32.03 7.13
N ALA A 677 1.51 32.79 6.07
CA ALA A 677 2.47 33.64 5.39
C ALA A 677 3.07 34.71 6.31
N ALA A 678 2.24 35.40 7.10
CA ALA A 678 2.68 36.40 8.05
C ALA A 678 3.60 35.82 9.15
N ARG A 679 3.28 34.61 9.65
CA ARG A 679 4.14 33.89 10.60
C ARG A 679 5.50 33.56 9.98
N ILE A 680 5.55 33.16 8.71
CA ILE A 680 6.84 32.89 8.02
C ILE A 680 7.69 34.16 7.91
N GLU A 681 7.08 35.31 7.56
CA GLU A 681 7.79 36.59 7.53
C GLU A 681 8.33 37.00 8.91
N GLU A 682 7.54 36.79 9.96
CA GLU A 682 7.98 37.02 11.34
C GLU A 682 9.18 36.13 11.70
N MET A 683 9.12 34.84 11.36
CA MET A 683 10.23 33.89 11.57
C MET A 683 11.49 34.31 10.80
N LEU A 684 11.33 34.79 9.57
CA LEU A 684 12.44 35.22 8.72
C LEU A 684 13.14 36.46 9.30
N ASN A 685 12.37 37.43 9.81
CA ASN A 685 12.91 38.59 10.50
C ASN A 685 13.60 38.22 11.82
N LYS A 686 13.04 37.28 12.59
CA LYS A 686 13.68 36.76 13.81
C LYS A 686 14.97 36.00 13.52
N SER A 687 14.97 35.13 12.50
CA SER A 687 16.15 34.36 12.11
C SER A 687 17.30 35.26 11.66
N ARG A 688 17.02 36.32 10.90
CA ARG A 688 18.01 37.37 10.53
C ARG A 688 18.65 38.08 11.72
N ALA A 689 17.91 38.23 12.81
CA ALA A 689 18.40 38.93 14.00
C ALA A 689 19.19 38.01 14.96
N VAL A 690 18.90 36.70 14.94
CA VAL A 690 19.38 35.74 15.96
C VAL A 690 20.42 34.77 15.40
N ASP A 691 20.26 34.30 14.15
CA ASP A 691 21.16 33.31 13.55
C ASP A 691 22.34 34.00 12.83
N THR A 692 23.49 33.32 12.79
CA THR A 692 24.70 33.81 12.10
C THR A 692 25.35 32.71 11.26
N GLY A 693 26.15 33.10 10.25
CA GLY A 693 26.89 32.17 9.39
C GLY A 693 26.00 31.26 8.52
N ILE A 694 26.44 30.02 8.31
CA ILE A 694 25.76 29.03 7.44
C ILE A 694 24.31 28.77 7.89
N LYS A 695 24.06 28.77 9.20
CA LYS A 695 22.71 28.55 9.75
C LYS A 695 21.72 29.63 9.31
N MET A 696 22.15 30.90 9.27
CA MET A 696 21.33 32.01 8.81
C MET A 696 21.00 31.87 7.31
N GLU A 697 22.00 31.56 6.47
CA GLU A 697 21.80 31.38 5.02
C GLU A 697 20.84 30.23 4.71
N VAL A 698 20.92 29.13 5.47
CA VAL A 698 20.02 27.99 5.34
C VAL A 698 18.59 28.37 5.76
N ASN A 699 18.43 29.02 6.91
CA ASN A 699 17.12 29.43 7.43
C ASN A 699 16.43 30.44 6.51
N GLU A 700 17.16 31.43 5.97
CA GLU A 700 16.60 32.40 5.01
C GLU A 700 16.12 31.72 3.73
N ARG A 701 16.88 30.75 3.20
CA ARG A 701 16.53 30.04 1.97
C ARG A 701 15.29 29.17 2.17
N ILE A 702 15.23 28.44 3.28
CA ILE A 702 14.07 27.59 3.62
C ILE A 702 12.83 28.46 3.82
N LEU A 703 12.90 29.48 4.68
CA LEU A 703 11.76 30.35 4.94
C LEU A 703 11.32 31.13 3.70
N GLY A 704 12.25 31.60 2.87
CA GLY A 704 11.93 32.24 1.59
C GLY A 704 11.16 31.30 0.65
N SER A 705 11.58 30.05 0.53
CA SER A 705 10.85 29.06 -0.28
C SER A 705 9.46 28.73 0.30
N CYS A 706 9.32 28.71 1.64
CA CYS A 706 8.02 28.53 2.30
C CYS A 706 7.08 29.73 2.06
N THR A 707 7.61 30.96 2.04
CA THR A 707 6.86 32.18 1.68
C THR A 707 6.33 32.09 0.25
N ASP A 708 7.19 31.70 -0.70
CA ASP A 708 6.79 31.53 -2.11
C ASP A 708 5.66 30.48 -2.26
N LEU A 709 5.76 29.38 -1.49
CA LEU A 709 4.72 28.35 -1.45
C LEU A 709 3.40 28.89 -0.88
N MET A 710 3.42 29.59 0.25
CA MET A 710 2.20 30.19 0.81
C MET A 710 1.57 31.20 -0.16
N GLN A 711 2.37 31.98 -0.87
CA GLN A 711 1.87 32.92 -1.87
C GLN A 711 1.23 32.21 -3.07
N ALA A 712 1.84 31.11 -3.55
CA ALA A 712 1.25 30.29 -4.61
C ALA A 712 -0.08 29.65 -4.17
N ILE A 713 -0.18 29.20 -2.92
CA ILE A 713 -1.41 28.62 -2.36
C ILE A 713 -2.49 29.67 -2.18
N LYS A 714 -2.13 30.88 -1.72
CA LYS A 714 -3.06 32.02 -1.64
C LYS A 714 -3.69 32.30 -3.00
N LEU A 715 -2.87 32.37 -4.06
CA LEU A 715 -3.35 32.57 -5.43
C LEU A 715 -4.27 31.43 -5.90
N LEU A 716 -3.97 30.19 -5.50
CA LEU A 716 -4.80 29.02 -5.82
C LEU A 716 -6.17 29.07 -5.13
N VAL A 717 -6.22 29.39 -3.84
CA VAL A 717 -7.46 29.50 -3.07
C VAL A 717 -8.33 30.63 -3.62
N LEU A 718 -7.74 31.79 -3.93
CA LEU A 718 -8.45 32.90 -4.58
C LEU A 718 -8.97 32.52 -5.97
N SER A 719 -8.16 31.85 -6.79
CA SER A 719 -8.59 31.39 -8.13
C SER A 719 -9.70 30.34 -8.04
N SER A 720 -9.69 29.47 -7.02
CA SER A 720 -10.74 28.49 -6.76
C SER A 720 -12.04 29.20 -6.35
N LYS A 721 -11.96 30.21 -5.49
CA LYS A 721 -13.10 31.04 -5.10
C LYS A 721 -13.72 31.80 -6.30
N ASP A 722 -12.88 32.39 -7.14
CA ASP A 722 -13.36 33.08 -8.35
C ASP A 722 -14.03 32.12 -9.33
N LEU A 723 -13.47 30.91 -9.50
CA LEU A 723 -14.08 29.87 -10.31
C LEU A 723 -15.43 29.41 -9.75
N GLN A 724 -15.57 29.28 -8.43
CA GLN A 724 -16.85 28.96 -7.79
C GLN A 724 -17.91 30.03 -8.07
N ARG A 725 -17.54 31.31 -8.04
CA ARG A 725 -18.43 32.42 -8.38
C ARG A 725 -18.93 32.31 -9.83
N ASP A 726 -18.03 32.07 -10.79
CA ASP A 726 -18.41 31.86 -12.20
C ASP A 726 -19.37 30.67 -12.39
N ILE A 727 -19.10 29.56 -11.70
CA ILE A 727 -19.93 28.35 -11.78
C ILE A 727 -21.36 28.63 -11.30
N VAL A 728 -21.49 29.36 -10.20
CA VAL A 728 -22.80 29.72 -9.65
C VAL A 728 -23.51 30.75 -10.54
N GLU A 729 -22.81 31.76 -11.04
CA GLU A 729 -23.37 32.80 -11.93
C GLU A 729 -23.84 32.22 -13.27
N SER A 730 -23.21 31.13 -13.76
CA SER A 730 -23.65 30.42 -14.96
C SER A 730 -25.02 29.75 -14.83
N GLY A 731 -25.59 29.70 -13.62
CA GLY A 731 -27.03 29.62 -13.40
C GLY A 731 -27.74 28.43 -14.02
N ARG A 732 -27.13 27.23 -14.04
CA ARG A 732 -27.69 25.97 -14.59
C ARG A 732 -28.99 25.48 -13.90
N GLY A 733 -30.05 26.29 -13.87
CA GLY A 733 -31.38 25.95 -13.33
C GLY A 733 -31.57 26.19 -11.82
N ALA A 734 -30.75 27.02 -11.17
CA ALA A 734 -30.95 27.43 -9.77
C ALA A 734 -31.30 28.92 -9.69
N ALA A 735 -32.29 29.30 -8.88
CA ALA A 735 -32.73 30.70 -8.74
C ALA A 735 -31.84 31.51 -7.79
N SER A 736 -31.04 30.85 -6.94
CA SER A 736 -30.07 31.49 -6.02
C SER A 736 -28.79 30.66 -5.83
N MET A 737 -27.70 31.33 -5.41
CA MET A 737 -26.42 30.69 -5.06
C MET A 737 -26.57 29.59 -4.02
N LYS A 738 -27.39 29.82 -2.98
CA LYS A 738 -27.66 28.83 -1.95
C LYS A 738 -28.30 27.58 -2.54
N GLU A 739 -29.33 27.75 -3.36
CA GLU A 739 -30.03 26.66 -4.02
C GLU A 739 -29.11 25.83 -4.93
N PHE A 740 -28.12 26.46 -5.59
CA PHE A 740 -27.14 25.75 -6.40
C PHE A 740 -26.27 24.77 -5.58
N TYR A 741 -25.76 25.22 -4.44
CA TYR A 741 -24.93 24.38 -3.55
C TYR A 741 -25.73 23.26 -2.88
N VAL A 742 -27.01 23.51 -2.55
CA VAL A 742 -27.91 22.49 -2.02
C VAL A 742 -28.21 21.42 -3.08
N LYS A 743 -28.54 21.81 -4.32
CA LYS A 743 -28.78 20.87 -5.43
C LYS A 743 -27.57 20.01 -5.77
N ASN A 744 -26.36 20.48 -5.43
CA ASN A 744 -25.10 19.78 -5.66
C ASN A 744 -24.42 19.37 -4.34
N SER A 745 -25.19 18.96 -3.33
CA SER A 745 -24.71 18.72 -1.95
C SER A 745 -23.42 17.90 -1.83
N ARG A 746 -23.32 16.72 -2.48
CA ARG A 746 -22.10 15.87 -2.45
C ARG A 746 -20.86 16.58 -3.00
N TRP A 747 -21.02 17.33 -4.08
CA TRP A 747 -19.92 18.11 -4.65
C TRP A 747 -19.51 19.27 -3.72
N THR A 748 -20.49 19.96 -3.16
CA THR A 748 -20.31 21.04 -2.19
C THR A 748 -19.54 20.56 -0.95
N GLU A 749 -19.88 19.38 -0.42
CA GLU A 749 -19.17 18.77 0.71
C GLU A 749 -17.72 18.40 0.37
N GLY A 750 -17.48 17.81 -0.81
CA GLY A 750 -16.13 17.52 -1.28
C GLY A 750 -15.28 18.78 -1.44
N LEU A 751 -15.87 19.88 -1.90
CA LEU A 751 -15.21 21.17 -2.02
C LEU A 751 -14.84 21.79 -0.66
N ILE A 752 -15.77 21.76 0.31
CA ILE A 752 -15.54 22.23 1.68
C ILE A 752 -14.43 21.41 2.36
N SER A 753 -14.48 20.08 2.20
CA SER A 753 -13.48 19.17 2.76
C SER A 753 -12.08 19.45 2.20
N ALA A 754 -11.97 19.60 0.88
CA ALA A 754 -10.70 19.92 0.24
C ALA A 754 -10.16 21.30 0.67
N SER A 755 -11.03 22.30 0.85
CA SER A 755 -10.62 23.62 1.36
C SER A 755 -10.07 23.53 2.79
N LYS A 756 -10.75 22.80 3.69
CA LYS A 756 -10.30 22.56 5.07
C LYS A 756 -8.92 21.93 5.12
N ALA A 757 -8.69 20.92 4.28
CA ALA A 757 -7.41 20.23 4.20
C ALA A 757 -6.26 21.19 3.83
N VAL A 758 -6.50 22.12 2.89
CA VAL A 758 -5.52 23.15 2.51
C VAL A 758 -5.21 24.10 3.67
N GLY A 759 -6.23 24.58 4.40
CA GLY A 759 -6.03 25.49 5.54
C GLY A 759 -5.26 24.83 6.69
N TRP A 760 -5.58 23.56 6.99
CA TRP A 760 -4.85 22.78 7.98
C TRP A 760 -3.39 22.53 7.53
N GLY A 761 -3.19 22.12 6.28
CA GLY A 761 -1.86 21.88 5.72
C GLY A 761 -0.96 23.11 5.78
N ALA A 762 -1.51 24.31 5.53
CA ALA A 762 -0.79 25.58 5.65
C ALA A 762 -0.29 25.84 7.08
N THR A 763 -1.13 25.55 8.08
CA THR A 763 -0.77 25.73 9.50
C THR A 763 0.33 24.76 9.91
N VAL A 764 0.16 23.47 9.59
CA VAL A 764 1.11 22.41 9.97
C VAL A 764 2.47 22.59 9.29
N MET A 765 2.50 23.02 8.04
CA MET A 765 3.75 23.28 7.33
C MET A 765 4.53 24.45 7.96
N VAL A 766 3.84 25.50 8.41
CA VAL A 766 4.48 26.63 9.11
C VAL A 766 5.00 26.22 10.49
N ASP A 767 4.25 25.41 11.23
CA ASP A 767 4.72 24.89 12.51
C ASP A 767 5.95 23.99 12.34
N ALA A 768 5.99 23.16 11.29
CA ALA A 768 7.18 22.37 10.95
C ALA A 768 8.38 23.26 10.56
N ALA A 769 8.15 24.32 9.79
CA ALA A 769 9.19 25.28 9.42
C ALA A 769 9.76 26.02 10.65
N ASP A 770 8.90 26.43 11.59
CA ASP A 770 9.29 27.05 12.86
C ASP A 770 10.19 26.12 13.67
N MET A 771 9.78 24.86 13.81
CA MET A 771 10.55 23.86 14.54
C MET A 771 11.93 23.61 13.91
N VAL A 772 12.02 23.56 12.58
CA VAL A 772 13.30 23.42 11.85
C VAL A 772 14.20 24.63 12.09
N VAL A 773 13.67 25.85 12.00
CA VAL A 773 14.44 27.09 12.22
C VAL A 773 14.95 27.19 13.66
N GLN A 774 14.14 26.76 14.63
CA GLN A 774 14.53 26.66 16.03
C GLN A 774 15.55 25.55 16.32
N GLY A 775 15.84 24.68 15.35
CA GLY A 775 16.73 23.52 15.53
C GLY A 775 16.15 22.39 16.37
N LYS A 776 14.83 22.40 16.62
CA LYS A 776 14.11 21.37 17.40
C LYS A 776 13.32 20.40 16.50
N GLY A 777 13.10 20.79 15.25
CA GLY A 777 12.33 20.04 14.25
C GLY A 777 13.23 19.25 13.30
N LYS A 778 12.62 18.30 12.59
CA LYS A 778 13.31 17.48 11.58
C LYS A 778 13.09 18.07 10.19
N PHE A 779 14.14 18.12 9.36
CA PHE A 779 14.03 18.53 7.96
C PHE A 779 13.07 17.63 7.17
N GLU A 780 12.98 16.34 7.52
CA GLU A 780 12.05 15.38 6.93
C GLU A 780 10.59 15.74 7.17
N GLU A 781 10.27 16.26 8.35
CA GLU A 781 8.90 16.66 8.70
C GLU A 781 8.44 17.84 7.85
N LEU A 782 9.33 18.82 7.62
CA LEU A 782 9.05 19.93 6.71
C LEU A 782 8.88 19.45 5.26
N MET A 783 9.64 18.46 4.81
CA MET A 783 9.46 17.88 3.47
C MET A 783 8.10 17.17 3.33
N VAL A 784 7.69 16.38 4.33
CA VAL A 784 6.43 15.64 4.30
C VAL A 784 5.23 16.60 4.32
N THR A 785 5.25 17.60 5.20
CA THR A 785 4.17 18.60 5.30
C THR A 785 4.05 19.45 4.04
N SER A 786 5.17 19.75 3.37
CA SER A 786 5.20 20.42 2.06
C SER A 786 4.58 19.58 0.93
N HIS A 787 4.74 18.25 0.97
CA HIS A 787 4.08 17.35 0.04
C HIS A 787 2.59 17.19 0.34
N GLU A 788 2.20 17.14 1.62
CA GLU A 788 0.82 16.99 2.04
C GLU A 788 -0.03 18.18 1.59
N ILE A 789 0.45 19.41 1.81
CA ILE A 789 -0.26 20.62 1.38
C ILE A 789 -0.39 20.71 -0.16
N ALA A 790 0.59 20.20 -0.91
CA ALA A 790 0.51 20.08 -2.37
C ALA A 790 -0.58 19.06 -2.80
N ALA A 791 -0.73 17.96 -2.06
CA ALA A 791 -1.80 17.00 -2.29
C ALA A 791 -3.18 17.60 -1.96
N SER A 792 -3.33 18.29 -0.83
CA SER A 792 -4.58 18.96 -0.46
C SER A 792 -4.99 20.04 -1.47
N THR A 793 -4.03 20.80 -2.00
CA THR A 793 -4.32 21.80 -3.04
C THR A 793 -4.69 21.16 -4.38
N ALA A 794 -4.11 20.01 -4.73
CA ALA A 794 -4.53 19.24 -5.89
C ALA A 794 -5.96 18.70 -5.74
N GLN A 795 -6.34 18.22 -4.55
CA GLN A 795 -7.71 17.83 -4.24
C GLN A 795 -8.69 19.01 -4.38
N LEU A 796 -8.33 20.21 -3.91
CA LEU A 796 -9.15 21.41 -4.06
C LEU A 796 -9.34 21.79 -5.54
N VAL A 797 -8.30 21.66 -6.37
CA VAL A 797 -8.38 21.89 -7.82
C VAL A 797 -9.30 20.86 -8.48
N ALA A 798 -9.16 19.59 -8.12
CA ALA A 798 -10.01 18.53 -8.64
C ALA A 798 -11.48 18.78 -8.28
N ALA A 799 -11.78 19.07 -7.02
CA ALA A 799 -13.12 19.41 -6.56
C ALA A 799 -13.69 20.64 -7.29
N SER A 800 -12.89 21.71 -7.44
CA SER A 800 -13.31 22.95 -8.11
C SER A 800 -13.60 22.77 -9.61
N LYS A 801 -12.92 21.82 -10.28
CA LYS A 801 -13.04 21.60 -11.73
C LYS A 801 -14.32 20.88 -12.14
N VAL A 802 -14.91 20.04 -11.28
CA VAL A 802 -16.02 19.13 -11.64
C VAL A 802 -17.22 19.85 -12.29
N LYS A 803 -17.54 21.06 -11.81
CA LYS A 803 -18.69 21.84 -12.27
C LYS A 803 -18.30 23.04 -13.14
N ALA A 804 -17.01 23.24 -13.40
CA ALA A 804 -16.49 24.32 -14.22
C ALA A 804 -16.75 24.08 -15.71
N ASP A 805 -16.96 25.18 -16.46
CA ASP A 805 -16.88 25.13 -17.92
C ASP A 805 -15.44 24.84 -18.37
N LYS A 806 -15.29 24.02 -19.40
CA LYS A 806 -13.99 23.67 -19.99
C LYS A 806 -13.28 24.90 -20.57
N ASP A 807 -14.04 25.87 -21.05
CA ASP A 807 -13.53 27.10 -21.67
C ASP A 807 -13.44 28.29 -20.69
N SER A 808 -13.63 28.06 -19.38
CA SER A 808 -13.52 29.12 -18.36
C SER A 808 -12.09 29.64 -18.22
N ASN A 809 -11.92 30.96 -18.34
CA ASN A 809 -10.66 31.65 -18.06
C ASN A 809 -10.21 31.46 -16.60
N ASN A 810 -11.15 31.40 -15.66
CA ASN A 810 -10.85 31.18 -14.25
C ASN A 810 -10.42 29.72 -13.97
N LEU A 811 -10.89 28.75 -14.76
CA LEU A 811 -10.37 27.39 -14.71
C LEU A 811 -8.91 27.32 -15.19
N GLN A 812 -8.56 28.05 -16.26
CA GLN A 812 -7.17 28.13 -16.73
C GLN A 812 -6.25 28.78 -15.69
N ARG A 813 -6.70 29.86 -15.05
CA ARG A 813 -5.97 30.51 -13.94
C ARG A 813 -5.77 29.56 -12.76
N LEU A 814 -6.80 28.82 -12.36
CA LEU A 814 -6.69 27.84 -11.28
C LEU A 814 -5.67 26.74 -11.60
N GLN A 815 -5.65 26.24 -12.84
CA GLN A 815 -4.66 25.26 -13.28
C GLN A 815 -3.23 25.83 -13.29
N GLN A 816 -3.06 27.09 -13.68
CA GLN A 816 -1.77 27.77 -13.61
C GLN A 816 -1.30 27.95 -12.17
N ALA A 817 -2.19 28.37 -11.26
CA ALA A 817 -1.90 28.49 -9.83
C ALA A 817 -1.50 27.13 -9.24
N SER A 818 -2.17 26.04 -9.62
CA SER A 818 -1.82 24.66 -9.22
C SER A 818 -0.40 24.26 -9.64
N ARG A 819 0.02 24.60 -10.86
CA ARG A 819 1.41 24.37 -11.31
C ARG A 819 2.40 25.19 -10.49
N GLY A 820 2.05 26.42 -10.14
CA GLY A 820 2.83 27.29 -9.26
C GLY A 820 3.05 26.66 -7.88
N VAL A 821 2.01 26.08 -7.27
CA VAL A 821 2.12 25.36 -6.00
C VAL A 821 3.07 24.17 -6.12
N THR A 822 2.93 23.33 -7.15
CA THR A 822 3.82 22.18 -7.36
C THR A 822 5.29 22.61 -7.50
N GLN A 823 5.56 23.70 -8.22
CA GLN A 823 6.91 24.24 -8.39
C GLN A 823 7.48 24.78 -7.07
N ALA A 824 6.68 25.54 -6.31
CA ALA A 824 7.09 26.09 -5.02
C ALA A 824 7.33 24.98 -3.98
N THR A 825 6.50 23.93 -3.96
CA THR A 825 6.73 22.74 -3.12
C THR A 825 8.06 22.07 -3.44
N ALA A 826 8.39 21.90 -4.73
CA ALA A 826 9.67 21.35 -5.13
C ALA A 826 10.85 22.22 -4.66
N ALA A 827 10.70 23.55 -4.70
CA ALA A 827 11.69 24.50 -4.20
C ALA A 827 11.89 24.40 -2.68
N VAL A 828 10.82 24.22 -1.90
CA VAL A 828 10.91 23.99 -0.45
C VAL A 828 11.63 22.69 -0.13
N VAL A 829 11.30 21.60 -0.82
CA VAL A 829 11.96 20.30 -0.62
C VAL A 829 13.45 20.38 -0.99
N ALA A 830 13.78 21.06 -2.09
CA ALA A 830 15.18 21.27 -2.49
C ALA A 830 15.96 22.10 -1.47
N SER A 831 15.37 23.20 -0.98
CA SER A 831 15.98 24.09 0.01
C SER A 831 16.18 23.38 1.35
N THR A 832 15.19 22.62 1.79
CA THR A 832 15.20 21.81 3.01
C THR A 832 16.27 20.70 2.93
N LYS A 833 16.37 19.99 1.80
CA LYS A 833 17.38 18.94 1.59
C LYS A 833 18.81 19.51 1.53
N SER A 834 18.99 20.65 0.86
CA SER A 834 20.28 21.35 0.82
C SER A 834 20.67 21.87 2.20
N GLY A 835 19.70 22.41 2.96
CA GLY A 835 19.90 22.90 4.31
C GLY A 835 20.32 21.79 5.27
N LYS A 836 19.65 20.63 5.19
CA LYS A 836 20.02 19.43 5.93
C LYS A 836 21.50 19.06 5.72
N SER A 837 21.94 18.95 4.47
CA SER A 837 23.33 18.60 4.14
C SER A 837 24.34 19.62 4.68
N GLN A 838 24.05 20.92 4.55
CA GLN A 838 24.96 21.99 4.97
C GLN A 838 25.08 22.13 6.49
N ILE A 839 24.05 21.72 7.24
CA ILE A 839 24.07 21.73 8.70
C ILE A 839 24.70 20.43 9.24
N GLU A 840 24.39 19.26 8.64
CA GLU A 840 24.90 17.95 9.07
C GLU A 840 26.36 17.67 8.65
N GLU A 841 26.87 18.26 7.55
CA GLU A 841 28.28 18.11 7.13
C GLU A 841 29.30 18.73 8.12
N THR A 842 28.83 19.40 9.18
CA THR A 842 29.70 19.96 10.23
C THR A 842 30.20 18.89 11.22
N ASP A 843 29.56 17.71 11.29
CA ASP A 843 30.02 16.56 12.09
C ASP A 843 31.02 15.69 11.30
N THR A 844 32.12 16.29 10.83
CA THR A 844 33.20 15.53 10.20
C THR A 844 33.87 14.64 11.24
N MET A 845 33.82 13.32 11.05
CA MET A 845 34.46 12.34 11.92
C MET A 845 35.98 12.59 11.96
N ASP A 846 36.47 13.13 13.07
CA ASP A 846 37.89 13.34 13.31
C ASP A 846 38.52 12.05 13.87
N PHE A 847 39.27 11.36 13.02
CA PHE A 847 39.99 10.12 13.39
C PHE A 847 41.41 10.40 13.90
N SER A 848 41.85 11.66 13.95
CA SER A 848 43.26 12.01 14.17
C SER A 848 43.78 11.64 15.57
N SER A 849 42.88 11.46 16.55
CA SER A 849 43.23 11.10 17.93
C SER A 849 42.87 9.66 18.33
N MET A 850 42.44 8.80 17.41
CA MET A 850 41.90 7.47 17.73
C MET A 850 42.87 6.32 17.42
N THR A 851 42.98 5.37 18.34
CA THR A 851 43.75 4.13 18.15
C THR A 851 42.98 3.12 17.29
N LEU A 852 43.69 2.20 16.62
CA LEU A 852 43.10 1.15 15.77
C LEU A 852 42.00 0.34 16.48
N THR A 853 42.18 0.02 17.76
CA THR A 853 41.19 -0.73 18.56
C THR A 853 39.93 0.10 18.82
N GLN A 854 40.06 1.41 19.06
CA GLN A 854 38.92 2.29 19.25
C GLN A 854 38.13 2.51 17.94
N ILE A 855 38.84 2.61 16.81
CA ILE A 855 38.22 2.66 15.48
C ILE A 855 37.45 1.37 15.22
N LYS A 856 38.05 0.21 15.48
CA LYS A 856 37.39 -1.10 15.29
C LYS A 856 36.17 -1.28 16.19
N ARG A 857 36.23 -0.77 17.43
CA ARG A 857 35.07 -0.76 18.32
C ARG A 857 33.95 0.14 17.79
N GLN A 858 34.27 1.36 17.35
CA GLN A 858 33.29 2.25 16.73
C GLN A 858 32.72 1.69 15.42
N GLU A 859 33.53 0.96 14.65
CA GLU A 859 33.07 0.24 13.46
C GLU A 859 32.02 -0.81 13.83
N MET A 860 32.30 -1.63 14.86
CA MET A 860 31.35 -2.63 15.37
C MET A 860 30.08 -1.96 15.94
N ASP A 861 30.22 -0.89 16.72
CA ASP A 861 29.09 -0.15 17.28
C ASP A 861 28.24 0.49 16.15
N ALA A 862 28.87 1.00 15.08
CA ALA A 862 28.19 1.51 13.90
C ALA A 862 27.49 0.40 13.10
N GLN A 863 28.09 -0.79 12.97
CA GLN A 863 27.45 -1.95 12.33
C GLN A 863 26.20 -2.39 13.09
N VAL A 864 26.25 -2.42 14.43
CA VAL A 864 25.06 -2.69 15.26
C VAL A 864 23.98 -1.64 15.03
N LEU A 865 24.36 -0.35 15.03
CA LEU A 865 23.42 0.74 14.79
C LEU A 865 22.78 0.67 13.40
N VAL A 866 23.53 0.25 12.37
CA VAL A 866 22.98 0.02 11.02
C VAL A 866 21.90 -1.05 11.05
N LEU A 867 22.15 -2.21 11.68
CA LEU A 867 21.16 -3.29 11.78
C LEU A 867 19.91 -2.86 12.56
N GLU A 868 20.08 -2.10 13.64
CA GLU A 868 18.96 -1.53 14.39
C GLU A 868 18.14 -0.56 13.54
N LEU A 869 18.80 0.32 12.79
CA LEU A 869 18.15 1.30 11.92
C LEU A 869 17.44 0.63 10.75
N GLU A 870 18.01 -0.41 10.15
CA GLU A 870 17.35 -1.21 9.11
C GLU A 870 16.06 -1.87 9.64
N THR A 871 16.13 -2.44 10.85
CA THR A 871 14.97 -3.04 11.51
C THR A 871 13.89 -1.99 11.82
N ARG A 872 14.28 -0.83 12.35
CA ARG A 872 13.35 0.29 12.62
C ARG A 872 12.75 0.83 11.33
N LEU A 873 13.53 0.97 10.27
CA LEU A 873 13.06 1.42 8.96
C LEU A 873 12.01 0.46 8.39
N GLN A 874 12.22 -0.84 8.51
CA GLN A 874 11.25 -1.84 8.06
C GLN A 874 9.93 -1.75 8.84
N LYS A 875 9.99 -1.65 10.17
CA LYS A 875 8.80 -1.47 11.03
C LYS A 875 8.03 -0.19 10.71
N GLU A 876 8.73 0.93 10.51
CA GLU A 876 8.08 2.20 10.14
C GLU A 876 7.46 2.15 8.73
N ARG A 877 8.04 1.39 7.79
CA ARG A 877 7.42 1.15 6.47
C ARG A 877 6.13 0.35 6.56
N GLU A 878 6.11 -0.70 7.38
CA GLU A 878 4.91 -1.50 7.64
C GLU A 878 3.82 -0.65 8.27
N ARG A 879 4.16 0.08 9.34
CA ARG A 879 3.24 1.04 10.00
C ARG A 879 2.72 2.11 9.05
N LEU A 880 3.56 2.68 8.19
CA LEU A 880 3.14 3.65 7.18
C LEU A 880 2.17 3.01 6.16
N GLY A 881 2.40 1.75 5.79
CA GLY A 881 1.50 0.97 4.96
C GLY A 881 0.12 0.79 5.61
N GLU A 882 0.08 0.43 6.89
CA GLU A 882 -1.15 0.29 7.67
C GLU A 882 -1.92 1.61 7.80
N LEU A 883 -1.22 2.71 8.11
CA LEU A 883 -1.82 4.04 8.19
C LEU A 883 -2.43 4.47 6.85
N ARG A 884 -1.75 4.19 5.74
CA ARG A 884 -2.29 4.45 4.40
C ARG A 884 -3.53 3.60 4.11
N LYS A 885 -3.51 2.32 4.48
CA LYS A 885 -4.67 1.43 4.34
C LYS A 885 -5.86 1.98 5.13
N LYS A 886 -5.65 2.38 6.38
CA LYS A 886 -6.69 3.02 7.23
C LYS A 886 -7.20 4.34 6.64
N HIS A 887 -6.32 5.15 6.07
CA HIS A 887 -6.71 6.39 5.38
C HIS A 887 -7.64 6.10 4.20
N TYR A 888 -7.33 5.10 3.37
CA TYR A 888 -8.21 4.71 2.26
C TYR A 888 -9.53 4.08 2.72
N GLU A 889 -9.52 3.26 3.78
CA GLU A 889 -10.74 2.71 4.39
C GLU A 889 -11.69 3.83 4.85
N LEU A 890 -11.17 4.82 5.58
CA LEU A 890 -11.96 5.95 6.05
C LEU A 890 -12.41 6.87 4.89
N ALA A 891 -11.58 7.07 3.87
CA ALA A 891 -11.94 7.84 2.69
C ALA A 891 -13.06 7.16 1.87
N GLY A 892 -13.02 5.83 1.70
CA GLY A 892 -14.05 5.07 0.98
C GLY A 892 -15.41 5.06 1.69
N VAL A 893 -15.41 5.02 3.04
CA VAL A 893 -16.63 5.16 3.85
C VAL A 893 -17.23 6.57 3.72
N ALA A 894 -16.40 7.62 3.64
CA ALA A 894 -16.87 8.99 3.42
C ALA A 894 -17.42 9.25 2.00
N GLU A 895 -17.03 8.43 1.01
CA GLU A 895 -17.51 8.54 -0.38
C GLU A 895 -18.76 7.69 -0.69
N GLY A 896 -19.22 6.86 0.25
CA GLY A 896 -20.48 6.10 0.13
C GLY A 896 -20.37 4.80 -0.66
N TRP A 897 -19.22 4.12 -0.65
CA TRP A 897 -19.00 2.86 -1.36
C TRP A 897 -19.53 1.61 -0.61
N GLY A 898 -20.51 1.80 0.28
CA GLY A 898 -21.07 0.74 1.13
C GLY A 898 -22.59 0.59 1.04
N GLU A 899 -23.27 1.38 0.21
CA GLU A 899 -24.67 1.14 -0.15
C GLU A 899 -24.67 0.28 -1.43
N GLU A 900 -24.37 -1.01 -1.28
CA GLU A 900 -24.87 -1.99 -2.24
C GLU A 900 -26.40 -2.01 -2.07
N GLU A 901 -27.11 -1.60 -3.11
CA GLU A 901 -28.53 -1.87 -3.29
C GLU A 901 -28.72 -3.38 -3.14
N ASP A 902 -29.20 -3.82 -1.98
CA ASP A 902 -29.93 -5.08 -1.85
C ASP A 902 -31.20 -4.93 -2.72
N GLY A 903 -31.04 -5.17 -4.01
CA GLY A 903 -32.14 -5.32 -4.95
C GLY A 903 -32.97 -6.51 -4.51
N GLU A 904 -34.13 -6.23 -3.94
CA GLU A 904 -35.22 -7.18 -3.82
C GLU A 904 -35.54 -7.70 -5.23
N ASP A 905 -35.14 -8.95 -5.50
CA ASP A 905 -35.61 -9.73 -6.63
C ASP A 905 -37.14 -9.88 -6.51
N GLU A 906 -37.89 -8.95 -7.11
CA GLU A 906 -39.30 -9.16 -7.40
C GLU A 906 -39.42 -10.16 -8.57
N ASP A 907 -39.89 -11.35 -8.20
CA ASP A 907 -40.50 -12.36 -9.07
C ASP A 907 -41.33 -11.71 -10.19
N HIS A 908 -40.98 -12.02 -11.44
CA HIS A 908 -41.91 -11.94 -12.56
C HIS A 908 -42.01 -13.32 -13.25
N PRO A 909 -43.21 -13.92 -13.29
CA PRO A 909 -43.40 -15.22 -13.90
C PRO A 909 -43.48 -15.09 -15.43
N ASP A 910 -42.89 -16.10 -16.08
CA ASP A 910 -43.08 -16.59 -17.45
C ASP A 910 -44.05 -15.84 -18.38
N GLU A 911 -43.55 -15.43 -19.55
CA GLU A 911 -44.25 -15.72 -20.81
C GLU A 911 -43.32 -15.69 -22.05
N LYS A 912 -43.11 -16.90 -22.60
CA LYS A 912 -42.71 -17.31 -23.97
C LYS A 912 -41.28 -17.13 -24.49
#